data_AF-A0A4Q3X5G0-F1
#
_entry.id   AF-A0A4Q3X5G0-F1
#
_cell.length_a   1.000
_cell.length_b   1.000
_cell.length_c   1.000
_cell.angle_alpha   90.00
_cell.angle_beta   90.00
_cell.angle_gamma   90.00
#
_symmetry.space_group_name_H-M   'P 1'
#
loop_
_entity.id
_entity.type
_entity.pdbx_description
1 polymer ?
#
loop_
_entity_poly.entity_id
_entity_poly.type
_entity_poly.pdbx_seq_one_letter_code
_entity_poly.pdbx_strand_id
1 'polypeptide(L)'
;MSESVPLHPSTVAAVVELRERFPRTPFLTLGQTVLWDEPVKAAFCAIAEKLENAELIAPGARIVAGVHDTDYFAKLEGLTIRDTPFVVLRHNDGDTRGLWSAAGEISAFFGSETVPSRADFTREGVSFAKAARAYSGGAEVLLNQETEAPLWRALVHTEPHPLIAAEVKLGAIEPALREQLSWAFRHSLRSMGCPEEFTTDHDCPSRDIARKIWKWNDDYLARNSGATLSDLYRHLIPKTWALVRGAAACNLETTASLDLFKFNPRTADKPRFNFVDLFLNPATRDLARKAYDDAVRGSGIYTLDQFGDGALPFDVVIPGKGRGTLRLHEGSVYVETEEPQEICDNCNPTTIGQLAAILESHFGSEICLVGKAVALISMLSAEYIFLFHEKASSYTKRTQQMNAQLREAGIELPLHPMLRLKYSTWDALHDVDANFRLPSHFARAFGTETISASEFASRWEAVAEQGDQLRASLKDCHSPRALMKKLSELDGDGWREREIAYEKASQSLALAQNGLAQIGMEIEQLRESARKATAEALDLEKAKGEAFRREIAPLRTRIGDLKETAAQRLNPVDENGKPRRLTKEERAAQNALEAQETQEIEQLRAEIGEKTQARVKVDERIDTLRVQVRHFKAEAKSLVANRVQLEKSAELQDARATRESLESEAELKRLILVRDAIQASDGLRATNYRPTAWWLPMVSPDGKWFRNLTETTQARIEAL
;
A
#
# COMPACT_ATOMS: atom_id res chain seq x y z
N MET A 1 52.86 24.45 -0.02
CA MET A 1 51.52 24.29 -0.61
C MET A 1 51.11 22.88 -0.29
N SER A 2 50.24 22.66 0.71
CA SER A 2 49.80 21.29 1.03
C SER A 2 48.99 20.79 -0.16
N GLU A 3 49.34 19.64 -0.71
CA GLU A 3 48.49 18.95 -1.67
C GLU A 3 47.09 18.81 -1.06
N SER A 4 46.07 19.24 -1.80
CA SER A 4 44.69 19.11 -1.34
C SER A 4 44.40 17.62 -1.14
N VAL A 5 44.04 17.22 0.08
CA VAL A 5 43.62 15.84 0.36
C VAL A 5 42.45 15.53 -0.58
N PRO A 6 42.50 14.45 -1.38
CA PRO A 6 41.48 14.12 -2.37
C PRO A 6 40.25 13.57 -1.65
N LEU A 7 39.50 14.44 -0.99
CA LEU A 7 38.28 14.17 -0.24
C LEU A 7 37.32 15.35 -0.41
N HIS A 8 36.02 15.10 -0.33
CA HIS A 8 35.03 16.15 -0.40
C HIS A 8 35.22 17.19 0.72
N PRO A 9 35.16 18.51 0.42
CA PRO A 9 35.42 19.56 1.42
C PRO A 9 34.54 19.48 2.67
N SER A 10 33.25 19.12 2.51
CA SER A 10 32.34 18.98 3.66
C SER A 10 32.75 17.84 4.61
N THR A 11 33.35 16.78 4.06
CA THR A 11 33.84 15.64 4.83
C THR A 11 35.06 16.01 5.63
N VAL A 12 36.02 16.68 5.00
CA VAL A 12 37.20 17.21 5.69
C VAL A 12 36.77 18.11 6.84
N ALA A 13 35.89 19.09 6.58
CA ALA A 13 35.41 20.04 7.58
C ALA A 13 34.72 19.35 8.77
N ALA A 14 33.77 18.44 8.50
CA ALA A 14 33.00 17.77 9.54
C ALA A 14 33.88 16.86 10.42
N VAL A 15 34.81 16.10 9.84
CA VAL A 15 35.65 15.16 10.59
C VAL A 15 36.70 15.91 11.43
N VAL A 16 37.31 16.96 10.87
CA VAL A 16 38.24 17.83 11.60
C VAL A 16 37.55 18.46 12.80
N GLU A 17 36.39 19.10 12.61
CA GLU A 17 35.65 19.72 13.72
C GLU A 17 35.32 18.71 14.83
N LEU A 18 34.87 17.50 14.47
CA LEU A 18 34.57 16.47 15.45
C LEU A 18 35.81 16.01 16.21
N ARG A 19 36.96 15.88 15.54
CA ARG A 19 38.21 15.46 16.20
C ARG A 19 38.82 16.57 17.05
N GLU A 20 38.63 17.84 16.69
CA GLU A 20 39.03 18.97 17.53
C GLU A 20 38.19 19.03 18.81
N ARG A 21 36.86 18.88 18.69
CA ARG A 21 35.92 18.96 19.82
C ARG A 21 35.95 17.71 20.70
N PHE A 22 36.14 16.54 20.10
CA PHE A 22 36.02 15.24 20.76
C PHE A 22 37.19 14.30 20.37
N PRO A 23 38.45 14.65 20.71
CA PRO A 23 39.63 13.97 20.18
C PRO A 23 39.70 12.48 20.52
N ARG A 24 39.21 12.10 21.70
CA ARG A 24 39.28 10.72 22.22
C ARG A 24 37.98 9.93 22.09
N THR A 25 36.90 10.54 21.61
CA THR A 25 35.60 9.87 21.52
C THR A 25 35.62 8.89 20.35
N PRO A 26 35.26 7.61 20.54
CA PRO A 26 35.19 6.65 19.45
C PRO A 26 34.01 6.94 18.52
N PHE A 27 34.17 6.58 17.25
CA PHE A 27 33.04 6.51 16.33
C PHE A 27 32.35 5.15 16.48
N LEU A 28 31.02 5.14 16.60
CA LEU A 28 30.23 3.91 16.69
C LEU A 28 29.37 3.72 15.45
N THR A 29 29.42 2.52 14.89
CA THR A 29 28.40 2.03 13.95
C THR A 29 27.78 0.75 14.49
N LEU A 30 26.46 0.63 14.36
CA LEU A 30 25.69 -0.53 14.77
C LEU A 30 24.89 -1.05 13.57
N GLY A 31 25.23 -2.26 13.15
CA GLY A 31 24.66 -2.91 11.98
C GLY A 31 23.84 -4.13 12.35
N GLN A 32 22.59 -4.19 11.92
CA GLN A 32 21.74 -5.36 12.10
C GLN A 32 21.99 -6.43 11.03
N THR A 33 22.40 -5.99 9.84
CA THR A 33 22.75 -6.85 8.71
C THR A 33 24.16 -6.51 8.22
N VAL A 34 25.17 -7.18 8.78
CA VAL A 34 26.61 -6.92 8.51
C VAL A 34 27.00 -7.08 7.03
N LEU A 35 26.27 -7.91 6.32
CA LEU A 35 26.49 -8.19 4.92
C LEU A 35 25.86 -7.14 3.98
N TRP A 36 25.03 -6.24 4.51
CA TRP A 36 24.36 -5.18 3.76
C TRP A 36 25.23 -3.90 3.64
N ASP A 37 24.72 -2.73 4.03
CA ASP A 37 25.34 -1.41 3.84
C ASP A 37 26.44 -1.09 4.86
N GLU A 38 26.56 -1.88 5.92
CA GLU A 38 27.55 -1.68 6.97
C GLU A 38 29.00 -1.64 6.48
N PRO A 39 29.46 -2.52 5.56
CA PRO A 39 30.85 -2.50 5.11
C PRO A 39 31.20 -1.29 4.23
N VAL A 40 30.21 -0.54 3.77
CA VAL A 40 30.45 0.72 3.04
C VAL A 40 31.02 1.79 3.98
N LYS A 41 30.75 1.67 5.30
CA LYS A 41 31.38 2.52 6.33
C LYS A 41 32.90 2.30 6.44
N ALA A 42 33.45 1.28 5.80
CA ALA A 42 34.89 1.19 5.59
C ALA A 42 35.46 2.40 4.81
N ALA A 43 34.63 3.12 4.05
CA ALA A 43 34.99 4.41 3.45
C ALA A 43 35.39 5.43 4.52
N PHE A 44 34.72 5.45 5.66
CA PHE A 44 35.09 6.33 6.77
C PHE A 44 36.45 5.98 7.37
N CYS A 45 36.82 4.69 7.44
CA CYS A 45 38.19 4.31 7.82
C CYS A 45 39.22 4.93 6.88
N ALA A 46 38.99 4.84 5.57
CA ALA A 46 39.90 5.40 4.57
C ALA A 46 39.95 6.93 4.63
N ILE A 47 38.81 7.59 4.90
CA ILE A 47 38.76 9.04 5.17
C ILE A 47 39.61 9.40 6.38
N ALA A 48 39.41 8.72 7.52
CA ALA A 48 40.15 9.00 8.74
C ALA A 48 41.67 8.83 8.53
N GLU A 49 42.11 7.72 7.94
CA GLU A 49 43.52 7.49 7.63
C GLU A 49 44.10 8.55 6.68
N LYS A 50 43.36 8.95 5.63
CA LYS A 50 43.81 10.02 4.71
C LYS A 50 44.00 11.35 5.44
N LEU A 51 43.11 11.68 6.39
CA LEU A 51 43.21 12.89 7.19
C LEU A 51 44.34 12.84 8.24
N GLU A 52 44.56 11.67 8.85
CA GLU A 52 45.69 11.43 9.77
C GLU A 52 47.04 11.57 9.03
N ASN A 53 47.16 10.95 7.86
CA ASN A 53 48.37 11.03 7.03
C ASN A 53 48.64 12.45 6.51
N ALA A 54 47.60 13.25 6.34
CA ALA A 54 47.70 14.66 5.99
C ALA A 54 47.89 15.59 7.20
N GLU A 55 48.03 15.02 8.41
CA GLU A 55 48.19 15.75 9.68
C GLU A 55 47.04 16.74 9.99
N LEU A 56 45.85 16.49 9.42
CA LEU A 56 44.66 17.31 9.66
C LEU A 56 43.89 16.89 10.92
N ILE A 57 44.08 15.65 11.36
CA ILE A 57 43.57 15.13 12.64
C ILE A 57 44.66 14.31 13.34
N ALA A 58 44.54 14.18 14.66
CA ALA A 58 45.46 13.35 15.43
C ALA A 58 45.32 11.86 15.05
N PRO A 59 46.43 11.10 14.99
CA PRO A 59 46.40 9.69 14.64
C PRO A 59 45.65 8.85 15.69
N GLY A 60 45.04 7.76 15.23
CA GLY A 60 44.43 6.75 16.10
C GLY A 60 42.92 6.88 16.26
N ALA A 61 42.21 7.47 15.29
CA ALA A 61 40.76 7.50 15.27
C ALA A 61 40.20 6.06 15.43
N ARG A 62 39.57 5.80 16.58
CA ARG A 62 38.99 4.48 16.90
C ARG A 62 37.58 4.38 16.35
N ILE A 63 37.33 3.29 15.63
CA ILE A 63 36.00 2.94 15.13
C ILE A 63 35.56 1.65 15.83
N VAL A 64 34.39 1.69 16.43
CA VAL A 64 33.72 0.54 17.02
C VAL A 64 32.59 0.13 16.07
N ALA A 65 32.71 -1.05 15.47
CA ALA A 65 31.69 -1.65 14.61
C ALA A 65 30.99 -2.77 15.37
N GLY A 66 29.75 -2.51 15.80
CA GLY A 66 28.95 -3.47 16.53
C GLY A 66 27.90 -4.16 15.67
N VAL A 67 27.67 -5.45 15.96
CA VAL A 67 26.45 -6.13 15.51
C VAL A 67 25.30 -5.72 16.42
N HIS A 68 24.23 -5.19 15.85
CA HIS A 68 23.03 -4.82 16.62
C HIS A 68 22.11 -6.04 16.77
N ASP A 69 22.46 -6.86 17.75
CA ASP A 69 21.89 -8.18 18.03
C ASP A 69 20.88 -8.25 19.18
N THR A 70 20.62 -7.13 19.86
CA THR A 70 19.54 -6.99 20.84
C THR A 70 18.18 -6.72 20.21
N ASP A 71 18.13 -6.45 18.91
CA ASP A 71 16.86 -6.29 18.21
C ASP A 71 16.22 -7.63 17.88
N TYR A 72 14.91 -7.62 17.67
CA TYR A 72 14.21 -8.82 17.21
C TYR A 72 14.76 -9.27 15.84
N PHE A 73 14.81 -10.57 15.61
CA PHE A 73 15.13 -11.17 14.33
C PHE A 73 13.94 -11.06 13.38
N ALA A 74 14.18 -11.21 12.07
CA ALA A 74 13.13 -11.06 11.08
C ALA A 74 12.00 -12.08 11.28
N LYS A 75 10.75 -11.61 11.20
CA LYS A 75 9.54 -12.42 11.41
C LYS A 75 8.42 -11.98 10.47
N LEU A 76 7.49 -12.88 10.22
CA LEU A 76 6.26 -12.62 9.47
C LEU A 76 5.08 -13.13 10.28
N GLU A 77 4.24 -12.20 10.76
CA GLU A 77 3.04 -12.55 11.51
C GLU A 77 2.06 -13.37 10.66
N GLY A 78 1.47 -14.40 11.26
CA GLY A 78 0.47 -15.24 10.59
C GLY A 78 1.02 -16.18 9.52
N LEU A 79 2.35 -16.30 9.40
CA LEU A 79 2.96 -17.30 8.53
C LEU A 79 2.51 -18.69 8.98
N THR A 80 1.83 -19.43 8.10
CA THR A 80 1.41 -20.80 8.40
C THR A 80 2.65 -21.64 8.67
N ILE A 81 2.64 -22.39 9.78
CA ILE A 81 3.77 -23.20 10.26
C ILE A 81 4.38 -23.96 9.08
N ARG A 82 5.64 -23.65 8.79
CA ARG A 82 6.45 -24.39 7.81
C ARG A 82 7.21 -25.48 8.55
N ASP A 83 7.57 -26.55 7.84
CA ASP A 83 8.32 -27.68 8.40
C ASP A 83 9.74 -27.29 8.89
N THR A 84 10.18 -26.05 8.62
CA THR A 84 11.51 -25.53 8.95
C THR A 84 11.41 -24.22 9.74
N PRO A 85 12.22 -24.04 10.82
CA PRO A 85 12.15 -22.86 11.70
C PRO A 85 12.63 -21.56 11.04
N PHE A 86 13.37 -21.65 9.92
CA PHE A 86 13.87 -20.49 9.19
C PHE A 86 13.68 -20.68 7.69
N VAL A 87 13.32 -19.59 7.00
CA VAL A 87 13.08 -19.57 5.56
C VAL A 87 13.55 -18.27 4.91
N VAL A 88 13.91 -18.33 3.63
CA VAL A 88 14.23 -17.13 2.85
C VAL A 88 12.97 -16.62 2.16
N LEU A 89 12.58 -15.38 2.44
CA LEU A 89 11.38 -14.75 1.87
C LEU A 89 11.73 -13.49 1.07
N ARG A 90 10.88 -13.21 0.08
CA ARG A 90 10.75 -11.90 -0.57
C ARG A 90 9.89 -10.97 0.30
N HIS A 91 9.90 -9.67 -0.01
CA HIS A 91 8.98 -8.70 0.58
C HIS A 91 8.07 -8.14 -0.52
N ASN A 92 6.76 -8.21 -0.32
CA ASN A 92 5.73 -7.61 -1.16
C ASN A 92 4.53 -7.13 -0.31
N ASP A 93 3.56 -6.43 -0.90
CA ASP A 93 2.36 -5.90 -0.22
C ASP A 93 1.19 -6.91 -0.19
N GLY A 94 1.46 -8.19 -0.45
CA GLY A 94 0.48 -9.28 -0.38
C GLY A 94 0.87 -10.33 0.65
N ASP A 95 1.37 -11.48 0.21
CA ASP A 95 1.69 -12.65 1.06
C ASP A 95 2.73 -12.37 2.16
N THR A 96 3.54 -11.33 1.98
CA THR A 96 4.64 -10.96 2.90
C THR A 96 4.51 -9.52 3.40
N ARG A 97 3.29 -8.94 3.35
CA ARG A 97 3.04 -7.54 3.76
C ARG A 97 3.41 -7.25 5.22
N GLY A 98 3.24 -8.23 6.10
CA GLY A 98 3.59 -8.13 7.51
C GLY A 98 5.05 -8.49 7.80
N LEU A 99 5.89 -8.66 6.78
CA LEU A 99 7.28 -9.03 6.95
C LEU A 99 8.02 -7.87 7.61
N TRP A 100 8.48 -8.11 8.82
CA TRP A 100 9.39 -7.22 9.51
C TRP A 100 10.77 -7.86 9.53
N SER A 101 11.76 -7.20 8.94
CA SER A 101 13.14 -7.67 8.89
C SER A 101 14.06 -6.60 9.43
N ALA A 102 14.70 -6.90 10.56
CA ALA A 102 15.76 -6.06 11.12
C ALA A 102 17.14 -6.67 10.89
N ALA A 103 17.26 -7.99 11.03
CA ALA A 103 18.51 -8.73 10.80
C ALA A 103 18.29 -9.87 9.82
N GLY A 104 19.33 -10.19 9.04
CA GLY A 104 19.30 -11.30 8.07
C GLY A 104 18.80 -10.89 6.69
N GLU A 105 18.98 -9.62 6.31
CA GLU A 105 18.62 -9.13 4.97
C GLU A 105 19.77 -9.31 3.98
N ILE A 106 19.46 -9.36 2.68
CA ILE A 106 20.47 -9.38 1.62
C ILE A 106 19.92 -8.82 0.31
N SER A 107 20.80 -8.32 -0.55
CA SER A 107 20.45 -8.06 -1.95
C SER A 107 21.53 -8.53 -2.90
N ALA A 108 21.09 -8.85 -4.11
CA ALA A 108 21.98 -8.96 -5.26
C ALA A 108 22.29 -7.57 -5.81
N PHE A 109 23.33 -7.45 -6.65
CA PHE A 109 23.65 -6.20 -7.36
C PHE A 109 22.40 -5.65 -8.09
N PHE A 110 22.15 -4.35 -7.93
CA PHE A 110 20.92 -3.63 -8.30
C PHE A 110 19.67 -3.86 -7.44
N GLY A 111 19.76 -4.63 -6.36
CA GLY A 111 18.62 -4.84 -5.47
C GLY A 111 18.25 -3.62 -4.64
N SER A 112 16.96 -3.55 -4.29
CA SER A 112 16.40 -2.46 -3.49
C SER A 112 15.42 -3.02 -2.46
N GLU A 113 15.43 -2.46 -1.25
CA GLU A 113 14.44 -2.73 -0.21
C GLU A 113 13.10 -1.99 -0.48
N THR A 114 13.00 -1.26 -1.59
CA THR A 114 11.79 -0.51 -1.96
C THR A 114 10.67 -1.48 -2.37
N VAL A 115 9.64 -1.58 -1.52
CA VAL A 115 8.42 -2.38 -1.74
C VAL A 115 7.32 -1.44 -2.25
N PRO A 116 6.96 -1.46 -3.55
CA PRO A 116 5.79 -0.73 -4.03
C PRO A 116 4.55 -1.33 -3.38
N SER A 117 3.61 -0.51 -2.90
CA SER A 117 2.36 -1.02 -2.35
C SER A 117 1.18 -0.81 -3.29
N ARG A 118 0.08 -1.52 -3.05
CA ARG A 118 -1.20 -1.24 -3.69
C ARG A 118 -1.68 0.19 -3.45
N ALA A 119 -1.36 0.76 -2.28
CA ALA A 119 -1.66 2.14 -1.96
C ALA A 119 -0.84 3.11 -2.84
N ASP A 120 0.42 2.79 -3.11
CA ASP A 120 1.26 3.58 -4.03
C ASP A 120 0.70 3.53 -5.45
N PHE A 121 0.35 2.35 -5.98
CA PHE A 121 -0.29 2.23 -7.29
C PHE A 121 -1.60 3.03 -7.38
N THR A 122 -2.42 2.98 -6.33
CA THR A 122 -3.66 3.77 -6.26
C THR A 122 -3.37 5.27 -6.28
N ARG A 123 -2.32 5.73 -5.57
CA ARG A 123 -1.88 7.14 -5.56
C ARG A 123 -1.37 7.60 -6.93
N GLU A 124 -0.84 6.69 -7.74
CA GLU A 124 -0.47 6.92 -9.14
C GLU A 124 -1.63 6.67 -10.13
N GLY A 125 -2.85 6.51 -9.63
CA GLY A 125 -4.10 6.41 -10.39
C GLY A 125 -4.36 5.05 -11.07
N VAL A 126 -3.62 4.01 -10.71
CA VAL A 126 -3.84 2.65 -11.23
C VAL A 126 -5.11 2.05 -10.63
N SER A 127 -5.96 1.47 -11.47
CA SER A 127 -7.08 0.65 -11.02
C SER A 127 -6.67 -0.81 -10.89
N PHE A 128 -6.17 -1.20 -9.70
CA PHE A 128 -5.69 -2.57 -9.47
C PHE A 128 -6.75 -3.64 -9.80
N ALA A 129 -8.02 -3.38 -9.48
CA ALA A 129 -9.12 -4.30 -9.79
C ALA A 129 -9.34 -4.50 -11.30
N LYS A 130 -9.12 -3.47 -12.13
CA LYS A 130 -9.19 -3.60 -13.58
C LYS A 130 -7.96 -4.31 -14.14
N ALA A 131 -6.76 -3.96 -13.67
CA ALA A 131 -5.51 -4.62 -14.04
C ALA A 131 -5.56 -6.13 -13.77
N ALA A 132 -6.07 -6.52 -12.59
CA ALA A 132 -6.20 -7.91 -12.21
C ALA A 132 -7.11 -8.75 -13.13
N ARG A 133 -8.08 -8.14 -13.84
CA ARG A 133 -8.94 -8.86 -14.80
C ARG A 133 -8.19 -9.28 -16.05
N ALA A 134 -7.18 -8.52 -16.48
CA ALA A 134 -6.33 -8.85 -17.63
C ALA A 134 -5.15 -9.77 -17.27
N TYR A 135 -4.90 -10.00 -15.99
CA TYR A 135 -3.79 -10.82 -15.53
C TYR A 135 -4.21 -12.28 -15.31
N SER A 136 -3.58 -13.20 -16.03
CA SER A 136 -3.95 -14.63 -16.06
C SER A 136 -3.73 -15.37 -14.74
N GLY A 137 -2.80 -14.93 -13.90
CA GLY A 137 -2.50 -15.54 -12.60
C GLY A 137 -3.46 -15.12 -11.47
N GLY A 138 -4.40 -14.22 -11.73
CA GLY A 138 -5.33 -13.69 -10.72
C GLY A 138 -4.76 -12.55 -9.87
N ALA A 139 -5.64 -11.94 -9.06
CA ALA A 139 -5.34 -10.71 -8.34
C ALA A 139 -4.23 -10.86 -7.28
N GLU A 140 -4.19 -11.99 -6.58
CA GLU A 140 -3.22 -12.26 -5.52
C GLU A 140 -1.81 -12.45 -6.09
N VAL A 141 -1.67 -13.23 -7.16
CA VAL A 141 -0.39 -13.43 -7.83
C VAL A 141 0.12 -12.13 -8.44
N LEU A 142 -0.75 -11.32 -9.05
CA LEU A 142 -0.41 -9.98 -9.54
C LEU A 142 0.11 -9.09 -8.41
N LEU A 143 -0.60 -9.08 -7.28
CA LEU A 143 -0.19 -8.28 -6.12
C LEU A 143 1.20 -8.70 -5.66
N ASN A 144 1.40 -9.98 -5.39
CA ASN A 144 2.67 -10.51 -4.85
C ASN A 144 3.85 -10.26 -5.80
N GLN A 145 3.66 -10.38 -7.12
CA GLN A 145 4.74 -10.19 -8.10
C GLN A 145 5.09 -8.72 -8.33
N GLU A 146 4.07 -7.87 -8.52
CA GLU A 146 4.32 -6.47 -8.91
C GLU A 146 4.68 -5.58 -7.72
N THR A 147 4.34 -6.01 -6.50
CA THR A 147 4.77 -5.33 -5.27
C THR A 147 6.06 -5.91 -4.68
N GLU A 148 6.69 -6.91 -5.31
CA GLU A 148 7.94 -7.48 -4.83
C GLU A 148 9.10 -6.46 -4.89
N ALA A 149 9.80 -6.31 -3.76
CA ALA A 149 11.10 -5.63 -3.70
C ALA A 149 12.12 -6.39 -4.56
N PRO A 150 12.58 -5.82 -5.69
CA PRO A 150 13.37 -6.56 -6.65
C PRO A 150 14.77 -6.86 -6.10
N LEU A 151 15.22 -8.11 -6.30
CA LEU A 151 16.57 -8.54 -5.96
C LEU A 151 16.94 -8.25 -4.49
N TRP A 152 15.96 -8.34 -3.58
CA TRP A 152 16.14 -8.32 -2.13
C TRP A 152 15.49 -9.55 -1.46
N ARG A 153 16.08 -10.08 -0.39
CA ARG A 153 15.53 -11.20 0.41
C ARG A 153 15.84 -11.05 1.89
N ALA A 154 14.96 -11.57 2.74
CA ALA A 154 15.19 -11.72 4.18
C ALA A 154 15.21 -13.19 4.59
N LEU A 155 16.06 -13.50 5.58
CA LEU A 155 16.05 -14.74 6.33
C LEU A 155 15.11 -14.58 7.52
N VAL A 156 14.02 -15.35 7.57
CA VAL A 156 12.86 -15.12 8.45
C VAL A 156 12.66 -16.31 9.38
N HIS A 157 12.46 -16.03 10.66
CA HIS A 157 12.04 -17.00 11.67
C HIS A 157 10.53 -17.25 11.57
N THR A 158 10.13 -18.53 11.61
CA THR A 158 8.75 -18.94 11.32
C THR A 158 7.96 -19.38 12.55
N GLU A 159 8.59 -19.45 13.72
CA GLU A 159 7.92 -19.86 14.94
C GLU A 159 7.16 -18.68 15.57
N PRO A 160 6.12 -18.93 16.39
CA PRO A 160 5.27 -17.86 16.89
C PRO A 160 5.94 -16.96 17.94
N HIS A 161 6.95 -17.48 18.66
CA HIS A 161 7.63 -16.72 19.69
C HIS A 161 8.66 -15.77 19.08
N PRO A 162 8.80 -14.54 19.61
CA PRO A 162 9.79 -13.59 19.12
C PRO A 162 11.20 -14.05 19.49
N LEU A 163 12.11 -13.99 18.53
CA LEU A 163 13.53 -14.30 18.72
C LEU A 163 14.35 -13.02 18.55
N ILE A 164 15.39 -12.80 19.36
CA ILE A 164 16.37 -11.73 19.11
C ILE A 164 17.52 -12.25 18.26
N ALA A 165 18.16 -11.38 17.49
CA ALA A 165 19.23 -11.78 16.56
C ALA A 165 20.41 -12.49 17.28
N ALA A 166 20.71 -12.12 18.52
CA ALA A 166 21.75 -12.78 19.33
C ALA A 166 21.45 -14.24 19.69
N GLU A 167 20.19 -14.65 19.69
CA GLU A 167 19.79 -16.01 20.05
C GLU A 167 19.72 -16.96 18.84
N VAL A 168 19.83 -16.41 17.63
CA VAL A 168 19.80 -17.18 16.37
C VAL A 168 21.04 -18.06 16.27
N LYS A 169 20.86 -19.37 16.46
CA LYS A 169 21.94 -20.37 16.35
C LYS A 169 22.30 -20.63 14.89
N LEU A 170 23.60 -20.61 14.58
CA LEU A 170 24.10 -20.81 13.22
C LEU A 170 23.68 -22.16 12.64
N GLY A 171 23.76 -23.24 13.42
CA GLY A 171 23.35 -24.56 12.95
C GLY A 171 21.87 -24.65 12.56
N ALA A 172 21.00 -23.81 13.14
CA ALA A 172 19.57 -23.80 12.83
C ALA A 172 19.26 -23.03 11.53
N ILE A 173 20.06 -22.01 11.20
CA ILE A 173 19.87 -21.18 10.01
C ILE A 173 20.73 -21.60 8.82
N GLU A 174 21.73 -22.47 9.01
CA GLU A 174 22.74 -22.80 7.99
C GLU A 174 22.13 -23.08 6.59
N PRO A 175 21.11 -23.95 6.43
CA PRO A 175 20.53 -24.22 5.11
C PRO A 175 19.97 -22.96 4.45
N ALA A 176 19.20 -22.17 5.20
CA ALA A 176 18.56 -20.96 4.70
C ALA A 176 19.56 -19.81 4.46
N LEU A 177 20.59 -19.68 5.30
CA LEU A 177 21.69 -18.72 5.10
C LEU A 177 22.47 -19.04 3.81
N ARG A 178 22.77 -20.32 3.57
CA ARG A 178 23.43 -20.79 2.33
C ARG A 178 22.57 -20.52 1.11
N GLU A 179 21.27 -20.80 1.18
CA GLU A 179 20.30 -20.48 0.12
C GLU A 179 20.31 -18.98 -0.20
N GLN A 180 20.19 -18.14 0.83
CA GLN A 180 20.17 -16.69 0.72
C GLN A 180 21.46 -16.14 0.08
N LEU A 181 22.64 -16.56 0.55
CA LEU A 181 23.94 -16.14 0.01
C LEU A 181 24.12 -16.60 -1.45
N SER A 182 23.80 -17.86 -1.73
CA SER A 182 23.91 -18.43 -3.08
C SER A 182 23.03 -17.66 -4.06
N TRP A 183 21.78 -17.38 -3.67
CA TRP A 183 20.87 -16.56 -4.46
C TRP A 183 21.45 -15.16 -4.73
N ALA A 184 21.95 -14.46 -3.70
CA ALA A 184 22.47 -13.11 -3.86
C ALA A 184 23.70 -13.06 -4.79
N PHE A 185 24.62 -14.02 -4.67
CA PHE A 185 25.80 -14.11 -5.53
C PHE A 185 25.43 -14.44 -6.98
N ARG A 186 24.58 -15.44 -7.21
CA ARG A 186 24.15 -15.83 -8.56
C ARG A 186 23.52 -14.66 -9.31
N HIS A 187 22.61 -13.94 -8.65
CA HIS A 187 21.94 -12.79 -9.25
C HIS A 187 22.90 -11.60 -9.46
N SER A 188 23.86 -11.39 -8.56
CA SER A 188 24.88 -10.34 -8.75
C SER A 188 25.80 -10.65 -9.94
N LEU A 189 26.23 -11.91 -10.07
CA LEU A 189 27.09 -12.37 -11.17
C LEU A 189 26.38 -12.30 -12.52
N ARG A 190 25.08 -12.63 -12.57
CA ARG A 190 24.24 -12.46 -13.76
C ARG A 190 24.26 -11.01 -14.24
N SER A 191 24.12 -10.05 -13.32
CA SER A 191 24.16 -8.62 -13.63
C SER A 191 25.55 -8.16 -14.11
N MET A 192 26.61 -8.88 -13.77
CA MET A 192 27.98 -8.64 -14.26
C MET A 192 28.30 -9.36 -15.58
N GLY A 193 27.38 -10.14 -16.12
CA GLY A 193 27.64 -11.00 -17.29
C GLY A 193 28.58 -12.17 -17.02
N CYS A 194 28.93 -12.46 -15.76
CA CYS A 194 29.68 -13.66 -15.39
C CYS A 194 28.75 -14.88 -15.26
N PRO A 195 29.27 -16.12 -15.42
CA PRO A 195 28.49 -17.32 -15.13
C PRO A 195 27.96 -17.31 -13.69
N GLU A 196 26.71 -17.68 -13.50
CA GLU A 196 26.04 -17.64 -12.19
C GLU A 196 26.64 -18.61 -11.18
N GLU A 197 27.06 -19.79 -11.64
CA GLU A 197 27.63 -20.81 -10.78
C GLU A 197 29.03 -20.40 -10.35
N PHE A 198 29.18 -19.98 -9.10
CA PHE A 198 30.44 -19.44 -8.59
C PHE A 198 31.33 -20.50 -7.94
N THR A 199 30.82 -21.71 -7.65
CA THR A 199 31.60 -22.76 -6.97
C THR A 199 32.59 -23.48 -7.90
N THR A 200 32.43 -23.35 -9.22
CA THR A 200 33.34 -23.95 -10.20
C THR A 200 34.57 -23.07 -10.45
N ASP A 201 35.66 -23.65 -10.98
CA ASP A 201 36.83 -22.87 -11.38
C ASP A 201 36.59 -22.18 -12.73
N HIS A 202 36.73 -20.87 -12.74
CA HIS A 202 36.65 -20.01 -13.92
C HIS A 202 37.44 -18.73 -13.67
N ASP A 203 38.00 -18.17 -14.73
CA ASP A 203 38.70 -16.88 -14.70
C ASP A 203 37.70 -15.72 -14.78
N CYS A 204 37.05 -15.37 -13.65
CA CYS A 204 36.26 -14.14 -13.49
C CYS A 204 36.50 -13.58 -12.08
N PRO A 205 37.18 -12.42 -11.93
CA PRO A 205 37.51 -11.84 -10.62
C PRO A 205 36.29 -11.63 -9.71
N SER A 206 35.13 -11.25 -10.27
CA SER A 206 33.89 -11.09 -9.50
C SER A 206 33.43 -12.41 -8.84
N ARG A 207 33.69 -13.56 -9.48
CA ARG A 207 33.40 -14.89 -8.91
C ARG A 207 34.34 -15.22 -7.76
N ASP A 208 35.60 -14.79 -7.83
CA ASP A 208 36.57 -15.02 -6.75
C ASP A 208 36.14 -14.31 -5.47
N ILE A 209 35.55 -13.12 -5.60
CA ILE A 209 34.96 -12.40 -4.46
C ILE A 209 33.80 -13.19 -3.84
N ALA A 210 32.86 -13.69 -4.65
CA ALA A 210 31.75 -14.52 -4.15
C ALA A 210 32.28 -15.80 -3.47
N ARG A 211 33.22 -16.51 -4.09
CA ARG A 211 33.88 -17.70 -3.52
C ARG A 211 34.57 -17.40 -2.20
N LYS A 212 35.27 -16.26 -2.10
CA LYS A 212 35.99 -15.85 -0.90
C LYS A 212 35.04 -15.60 0.27
N ILE A 213 33.94 -14.87 0.04
CA ILE A 213 32.93 -14.61 1.08
C ILE A 213 32.21 -15.90 1.46
N TRP A 214 31.82 -16.72 0.48
CA TRP A 214 31.23 -18.03 0.70
C TRP A 214 32.13 -18.91 1.59
N LYS A 215 33.43 -19.01 1.23
CA LYS A 215 34.41 -19.76 1.99
C LYS A 215 34.56 -19.28 3.44
N TRP A 216 34.51 -17.97 3.70
CA TRP A 216 34.54 -17.45 5.06
C TRP A 216 33.36 -17.91 5.90
N ASN A 217 32.16 -17.95 5.32
CA ASN A 217 30.98 -18.47 5.99
C ASN A 217 31.12 -19.98 6.24
N ASP A 218 31.53 -20.75 5.23
CA ASP A 218 31.70 -22.20 5.33
C ASP A 218 32.75 -22.60 6.38
N ASP A 219 33.93 -21.99 6.31
CA ASP A 219 35.02 -22.29 7.23
C ASP A 219 34.62 -21.93 8.68
N TYR A 220 33.80 -20.89 8.87
CA TYR A 220 33.32 -20.50 10.20
C TYR A 220 32.24 -21.45 10.72
N LEU A 221 31.23 -21.75 9.90
CA LEU A 221 30.14 -22.68 10.22
C LEU A 221 30.67 -24.06 10.58
N ALA A 222 31.61 -24.60 9.80
CA ALA A 222 32.20 -25.91 10.02
C ALA A 222 32.96 -26.01 11.35
N ARG A 223 33.50 -24.90 11.87
CA ARG A 223 34.28 -24.87 13.11
C ARG A 223 33.46 -24.45 14.33
N ASN A 224 32.32 -23.78 14.14
CA ASN A 224 31.57 -23.12 15.20
C ASN A 224 30.06 -23.35 15.06
N SER A 225 29.62 -24.61 14.90
CA SER A 225 28.21 -24.94 14.72
C SER A 225 27.30 -24.50 15.89
N GLY A 226 27.85 -24.40 17.10
CA GLY A 226 27.14 -23.89 18.30
C GLY A 226 27.13 -22.37 18.47
N ALA A 227 27.80 -21.62 17.58
CA ALA A 227 27.84 -20.17 17.63
C ALA A 227 26.52 -19.54 17.12
N THR A 228 26.41 -18.22 17.29
CA THR A 228 25.25 -17.43 16.91
C THR A 228 25.49 -16.67 15.60
N LEU A 229 24.41 -16.19 14.98
CA LEU A 229 24.51 -15.29 13.82
C LEU A 229 25.36 -14.05 14.13
N SER A 230 25.23 -13.50 15.34
CA SER A 230 26.06 -12.40 15.83
C SER A 230 27.55 -12.72 15.81
N ASP A 231 27.93 -13.93 16.22
CA ASP A 231 29.34 -14.34 16.25
C ASP A 231 29.93 -14.44 14.83
N LEU A 232 29.16 -15.00 13.89
CA LEU A 232 29.53 -15.02 12.48
C LEU A 232 29.67 -13.59 11.94
N TYR A 233 28.72 -12.71 12.22
CA TYR A 233 28.76 -11.32 11.78
C TYR A 233 29.96 -10.57 12.36
N ARG A 234 30.28 -10.71 13.65
CA ARG A 234 31.49 -10.15 14.26
C ARG A 234 32.76 -10.68 13.60
N HIS A 235 32.77 -11.95 13.20
CA HIS A 235 33.88 -12.55 12.46
C HIS A 235 34.03 -11.97 11.04
N LEU A 236 32.90 -11.68 10.38
CA LEU A 236 32.88 -11.20 8.99
C LEU A 236 33.18 -9.70 8.86
N ILE A 237 32.76 -8.84 9.79
CA ILE A 237 32.99 -7.38 9.74
C ILE A 237 34.43 -7.01 9.32
N PRO A 238 35.50 -7.44 10.03
CA PRO A 238 36.85 -6.99 9.70
C PRO A 238 37.31 -7.55 8.35
N LYS A 239 36.83 -8.74 7.96
CA LYS A 239 37.16 -9.36 6.67
C LYS A 239 36.48 -8.66 5.50
N THR A 240 35.21 -8.31 5.62
CA THR A 240 34.45 -7.61 4.58
C THR A 240 34.93 -6.17 4.43
N TRP A 241 35.23 -5.47 5.53
CA TRP A 241 35.81 -4.13 5.49
C TRP A 241 37.18 -4.17 4.79
N ALA A 242 38.02 -5.15 5.13
CA ALA A 242 39.32 -5.28 4.47
C ALA A 242 39.19 -5.65 2.98
N LEU A 243 38.19 -6.45 2.62
CA LEU A 243 37.89 -6.82 1.23
C LEU A 243 37.48 -5.60 0.39
N VAL A 244 36.54 -4.80 0.90
CA VAL A 244 36.04 -3.60 0.24
C VAL A 244 37.16 -2.57 0.07
N ARG A 245 38.01 -2.42 1.09
CA ARG A 245 39.15 -1.49 1.06
C ARG A 245 40.32 -1.94 0.19
N GLY A 246 40.47 -3.25 -0.03
CA GLY A 246 41.71 -3.83 -0.59
C GLY A 246 42.91 -3.77 0.35
N ALA A 247 42.73 -3.41 1.62
CA ALA A 247 43.76 -3.27 2.66
C ALA A 247 43.16 -3.61 4.03
N ALA A 248 43.98 -3.85 5.05
CA ALA A 248 43.48 -4.09 6.41
C ALA A 248 42.63 -2.91 6.92
N ALA A 249 41.63 -3.19 7.75
CA ALA A 249 40.86 -2.13 8.41
C ALA A 249 41.77 -1.30 9.34
N CYS A 250 41.42 -0.02 9.57
CA CYS A 250 42.15 0.88 10.48
C CYS A 250 41.96 0.40 11.94
N ASN A 251 42.19 1.25 12.94
CA ASN A 251 41.93 1.00 14.37
C ASN A 251 40.44 0.64 14.66
N LEU A 252 40.04 -0.57 14.24
CA LEU A 252 38.70 -1.11 14.18
C LEU A 252 38.55 -2.13 15.30
N GLU A 253 37.54 -1.90 16.12
CA GLU A 253 37.09 -2.83 17.14
C GLU A 253 35.74 -3.40 16.76
N THR A 254 35.56 -4.69 16.94
CA THR A 254 34.26 -5.34 16.76
C THR A 254 33.60 -5.63 18.09
N THR A 255 32.28 -5.43 18.14
CA THR A 255 31.48 -5.67 19.34
C THR A 255 30.09 -6.21 18.97
N ALA A 256 29.29 -6.48 19.99
CA ALA A 256 27.87 -6.78 19.88
C ALA A 256 27.10 -5.76 20.73
N SER A 257 25.85 -5.48 20.37
CA SER A 257 25.00 -4.63 21.20
C SER A 257 24.76 -5.25 22.59
N LEU A 258 24.72 -6.59 22.71
CA LEU A 258 24.76 -7.26 24.01
C LEU A 258 25.97 -6.84 24.86
N ASP A 259 27.17 -6.81 24.27
CA ASP A 259 28.38 -6.39 24.99
C ASP A 259 28.34 -4.91 25.39
N LEU A 260 27.80 -4.06 24.52
CA LEU A 260 27.66 -2.61 24.76
C LEU A 260 26.63 -2.29 25.83
N PHE A 261 25.52 -3.01 25.86
CA PHE A 261 24.37 -2.76 26.73
C PHE A 261 24.33 -3.63 27.99
N LYS A 262 25.35 -4.46 28.21
CA LYS A 262 25.50 -5.21 29.45
C LYS A 262 25.34 -4.29 30.66
N PHE A 263 24.38 -4.59 31.52
CA PHE A 263 23.91 -3.68 32.57
C PHE A 263 23.89 -4.38 33.93
N ASN A 264 24.90 -4.11 34.75
CA ASN A 264 25.03 -4.60 36.11
C ASN A 264 25.80 -3.55 36.94
N PRO A 265 25.96 -3.73 38.26
CA PRO A 265 26.66 -2.77 39.12
C PRO A 265 28.10 -2.43 38.68
N ARG A 266 28.74 -3.27 37.85
CA ARG A 266 30.09 -3.01 37.29
C ARG A 266 30.08 -2.19 36.00
N THR A 267 28.93 -2.05 35.34
CA THR A 267 28.80 -1.36 34.06
C THR A 267 27.80 -0.23 34.08
N ALA A 268 26.95 -0.14 35.11
CA ALA A 268 25.89 0.86 35.22
C ALA A 268 26.40 2.30 35.32
N ASP A 269 27.65 2.51 35.71
CA ASP A 269 28.33 3.81 35.79
C ASP A 269 28.86 4.31 34.43
N LYS A 270 28.77 3.49 33.37
CA LYS A 270 29.17 3.91 32.02
C LYS A 270 28.27 5.06 31.53
N PRO A 271 28.85 6.09 30.85
CA PRO A 271 28.10 7.28 30.41
C PRO A 271 26.79 6.98 29.68
N ARG A 272 26.75 5.90 28.91
CA ARG A 272 25.57 5.49 28.15
C ARG A 272 24.31 5.22 28.98
N PHE A 273 24.46 4.86 30.26
CA PHE A 273 23.34 4.57 31.14
C PHE A 273 22.87 5.79 31.94
N ASN A 274 23.60 6.91 31.91
CA ASN A 274 23.18 8.14 32.61
C ASN A 274 21.82 8.65 32.11
N PHE A 275 21.48 8.40 30.84
CA PHE A 275 20.19 8.77 30.27
C PHE A 275 19.01 8.01 30.93
N VAL A 276 19.26 6.80 31.45
CA VAL A 276 18.26 6.00 32.17
C VAL A 276 17.86 6.67 33.48
N ASP A 277 18.80 7.33 34.17
CA ASP A 277 18.56 8.00 35.44
C ASP A 277 17.44 9.05 35.35
N LEU A 278 17.30 9.72 34.20
CA LEU A 278 16.23 10.68 33.93
C LEU A 278 14.82 10.09 34.10
N PHE A 279 14.67 8.79 33.89
CA PHE A 279 13.39 8.08 33.99
C PHE A 279 13.23 7.35 35.34
N LEU A 280 14.26 7.31 36.17
CA LEU A 280 14.24 6.71 37.51
C LEU A 280 14.11 7.77 38.59
N ASN A 281 14.87 8.87 38.45
CA ASN A 281 14.98 9.92 39.44
C ASN A 281 13.64 10.67 39.61
N PRO A 282 13.04 10.70 40.81
CA PRO A 282 11.76 11.36 41.04
C PRO A 282 11.73 12.85 40.67
N ALA A 283 12.88 13.53 40.65
CA ALA A 283 12.96 14.94 40.28
C ALA A 283 12.81 15.19 38.78
N THR A 284 13.08 14.19 37.93
CA THR A 284 13.11 14.32 36.46
C THR A 284 12.17 13.36 35.74
N ARG A 285 11.74 12.27 36.39
CA ARG A 285 10.97 11.17 35.79
C ARG A 285 9.73 11.61 35.04
N ASP A 286 8.87 12.44 35.64
CA ASP A 286 7.61 12.86 34.99
C ASP A 286 7.86 13.71 33.76
N LEU A 287 8.87 14.60 33.84
CA LEU A 287 9.30 15.43 32.74
C LEU A 287 9.89 14.58 31.59
N ALA A 288 10.74 13.60 31.91
CA ALA A 288 11.35 12.72 30.92
C ALA A 288 10.32 11.84 30.19
N ARG A 289 9.35 11.29 30.94
CA ARG A 289 8.22 10.55 30.36
C ARG A 289 7.40 11.42 29.41
N LYS A 290 7.03 12.62 29.86
CA LYS A 290 6.30 13.59 29.04
C LYS A 290 7.08 13.95 27.77
N ALA A 291 8.39 14.20 27.87
CA ALA A 291 9.23 14.56 26.74
C ALA A 291 9.31 13.44 25.69
N TYR A 292 9.38 12.17 26.14
CA TYR A 292 9.31 11.03 25.24
C TYR A 292 7.95 10.95 24.54
N ASP A 293 6.85 10.98 25.31
CA ASP A 293 5.48 10.81 24.78
C ASP A 293 5.11 11.91 23.78
N ASP A 294 5.48 13.15 24.09
CA ASP A 294 5.24 14.28 23.18
C ASP A 294 6.08 14.20 21.90
N ALA A 295 7.30 13.65 21.97
CA ALA A 295 8.12 13.44 20.79
C ALA A 295 7.53 12.37 19.85
N VAL A 296 6.91 11.31 20.39
CA VAL A 296 6.36 10.21 19.57
C VAL A 296 4.90 10.40 19.17
N ARG A 297 4.18 11.36 19.78
CA ARG A 297 2.76 11.61 19.51
C ARG A 297 2.47 11.81 18.02
N GLY A 298 1.52 11.03 17.50
CA GLY A 298 1.09 11.11 16.09
C GLY A 298 2.11 10.62 15.07
N SER A 299 3.19 9.96 15.49
CA SER A 299 4.23 9.44 14.59
C SER A 299 4.03 7.97 14.18
N GLY A 300 3.04 7.28 14.75
CA GLY A 300 2.89 5.83 14.64
C GLY A 300 3.77 5.03 15.61
N ILE A 301 4.68 5.69 16.33
CA ILE A 301 5.43 5.11 17.45
C ILE A 301 4.58 5.21 18.72
N TYR A 302 4.57 4.14 19.51
CA TYR A 302 3.84 4.05 20.77
C TYR A 302 4.39 5.00 21.84
N THR A 303 3.47 5.69 22.51
CA THR A 303 3.69 6.36 23.80
C THR A 303 3.88 5.32 24.90
N LEU A 304 4.45 5.71 26.03
CA LEU A 304 4.81 4.79 27.12
C LEU A 304 3.60 4.03 27.67
N ASP A 305 2.46 4.68 27.83
CA ASP A 305 1.22 4.08 28.31
C ASP A 305 0.70 2.93 27.42
N GLN A 306 1.01 2.96 26.12
CA GLN A 306 0.66 1.89 25.19
C GLN A 306 1.49 0.61 25.41
N PHE A 307 2.61 0.69 26.14
CA PHE A 307 3.39 -0.47 26.59
C PHE A 307 2.96 -0.99 27.97
N GLY A 308 1.88 -0.43 28.53
CA GLY A 308 1.38 -0.76 29.86
C GLY A 308 1.80 0.24 30.93
N ASP A 309 1.06 0.25 32.04
CA ASP A 309 1.31 1.22 33.11
C ASP A 309 2.71 1.05 33.72
N GLY A 310 3.33 2.18 34.09
CA GLY A 310 4.69 2.25 34.61
C GLY A 310 5.80 1.96 33.59
N ALA A 311 5.50 1.76 32.31
CA ALA A 311 6.51 1.48 31.29
C ALA A 311 7.54 2.61 31.14
N LEU A 312 8.78 2.20 30.90
CA LEU A 312 9.90 3.05 30.57
C LEU A 312 10.33 2.84 29.10
N PRO A 313 11.05 3.79 28.48
CA PRO A 313 11.52 3.63 27.10
C PRO A 313 12.75 2.72 27.01
N PHE A 314 12.83 1.69 27.86
CA PHE A 314 13.95 0.75 27.91
C PHE A 314 13.42 -0.69 27.92
N ASP A 315 14.14 -1.56 27.23
CA ASP A 315 13.93 -3.00 27.27
C ASP A 315 15.06 -3.67 28.03
N VAL A 316 14.73 -4.76 28.71
CA VAL A 316 15.72 -5.68 29.30
C VAL A 316 15.82 -6.89 28.40
N VAL A 317 17.05 -7.22 28.00
CA VAL A 317 17.36 -8.49 27.35
C VAL A 317 17.85 -9.46 28.42
N ILE A 318 17.14 -10.57 28.56
CA ILE A 318 17.39 -11.61 29.55
C ILE A 318 17.84 -12.87 28.81
N PRO A 319 19.07 -13.35 29.03
CA PRO A 319 19.58 -14.52 28.33
C PRO A 319 18.64 -15.73 28.43
N GLY A 320 18.19 -16.24 27.27
CA GLY A 320 17.33 -17.42 27.19
C GLY A 320 15.86 -17.18 27.55
N LYS A 321 15.48 -15.95 27.91
CA LYS A 321 14.08 -15.53 28.11
C LYS A 321 13.63 -14.46 27.11
N GLY A 322 14.54 -13.93 26.29
CA GLY A 322 14.26 -12.94 25.27
C GLY A 322 14.32 -11.49 25.77
N ARG A 323 13.55 -10.62 25.11
CA ARG A 323 13.55 -9.16 25.31
C ARG A 323 12.16 -8.67 25.71
N GLY A 324 12.09 -7.82 26.73
CA GLY A 324 10.83 -7.27 27.22
C GLY A 324 10.94 -5.84 27.74
N THR A 325 9.80 -5.16 27.86
CA THR A 325 9.74 -3.74 28.28
C THR A 325 9.92 -3.62 29.79
N LEU A 326 10.83 -2.76 30.25
CA LEU A 326 11.00 -2.46 31.67
C LEU A 326 9.84 -1.60 32.18
N ARG A 327 9.20 -2.04 33.27
CA ARG A 327 8.08 -1.35 33.90
C ARG A 327 8.35 -1.15 35.40
N LEU A 328 8.00 0.05 35.87
CA LEU A 328 8.07 0.46 37.27
C LEU A 328 6.69 0.97 37.70
N HIS A 329 5.93 0.13 38.39
CA HIS A 329 4.53 0.38 38.75
C HIS A 329 4.26 -0.06 40.20
N GLU A 330 3.55 0.77 40.97
CA GLU A 330 3.14 0.48 42.37
C GLU A 330 4.27 0.02 43.32
N GLY A 331 5.51 0.45 43.04
CA GLY A 331 6.66 0.04 43.83
C GLY A 331 7.18 -1.36 43.49
N SER A 332 6.77 -1.93 42.36
CA SER A 332 7.28 -3.20 41.85
C SER A 332 7.99 -2.99 40.51
N VAL A 333 8.95 -3.87 40.21
CA VAL A 333 9.74 -3.87 38.97
C VAL A 333 9.37 -5.11 38.16
N TYR A 334 8.96 -4.90 36.91
CA TYR A 334 8.59 -5.96 35.98
C TYR A 334 9.32 -5.82 34.65
N VAL A 335 9.55 -6.95 33.98
CA VAL A 335 9.94 -6.99 32.57
C VAL A 335 8.84 -7.69 31.78
N GLU A 336 8.23 -6.96 30.86
CA GLU A 336 7.16 -7.45 29.99
C GLU A 336 7.76 -8.21 28.79
N THR A 337 8.25 -9.42 29.04
CA THR A 337 8.54 -10.46 28.01
C THR A 337 7.25 -11.21 27.62
N GLU A 338 7.34 -12.20 26.74
CA GLU A 338 6.18 -13.06 26.38
C GLU A 338 5.53 -13.70 27.61
N GLU A 339 6.36 -14.24 28.51
CA GLU A 339 5.97 -14.56 29.88
C GLU A 339 6.45 -13.42 30.80
N PRO A 340 5.57 -12.59 31.38
CA PRO A 340 5.99 -11.47 32.22
C PRO A 340 6.86 -11.92 33.39
N GLN A 341 7.95 -11.18 33.65
CA GLN A 341 8.89 -11.47 34.74
C GLN A 341 8.72 -10.44 35.85
N GLU A 342 8.15 -10.87 36.98
CA GLU A 342 8.10 -10.09 38.22
C GLU A 342 9.42 -10.23 38.98
N ILE A 343 10.10 -9.11 39.20
CA ILE A 343 11.45 -9.12 39.76
C ILE A 343 11.40 -8.97 41.28
N CYS A 344 10.62 -8.00 41.75
CA CYS A 344 10.47 -7.70 43.17
C CYS A 344 9.22 -6.85 43.44
N ASP A 345 8.71 -7.00 44.66
CA ASP A 345 7.66 -6.19 45.24
C ASP A 345 8.21 -5.18 46.25
N ASN A 346 7.67 -3.97 46.26
CA ASN A 346 8.11 -2.84 47.10
C ASN A 346 9.58 -2.41 46.89
N CYS A 347 10.12 -2.63 45.69
CA CYS A 347 11.37 -2.08 45.21
C CYS A 347 11.11 -0.87 44.29
N ASN A 348 11.41 0.33 44.78
CA ASN A 348 11.27 1.57 44.00
C ASN A 348 12.66 2.12 43.65
N PRO A 349 13.34 1.59 42.61
CA PRO A 349 14.66 2.08 42.24
C PRO A 349 14.58 3.54 41.75
N THR A 350 15.30 4.42 42.42
CA THR A 350 15.40 5.84 42.07
C THR A 350 16.73 6.22 41.45
N THR A 351 17.67 5.27 41.36
CA THR A 351 18.99 5.44 40.74
C THR A 351 19.34 4.25 39.85
N ILE A 352 20.20 4.49 38.86
CA ILE A 352 20.72 3.44 37.96
C ILE A 352 21.42 2.31 38.71
N GLY A 353 22.15 2.61 39.79
CA GLY A 353 22.86 1.61 40.58
C GLY A 353 21.91 0.68 41.35
N GLN A 354 20.80 1.22 41.88
CA GLN A 354 19.76 0.40 42.50
C GLN A 354 19.08 -0.52 41.49
N LEU A 355 18.70 0.02 40.32
CA LEU A 355 18.10 -0.77 39.26
C LEU A 355 19.05 -1.90 38.81
N ALA A 356 20.33 -1.60 38.61
CA ALA A 356 21.33 -2.58 38.20
C ALA A 356 21.49 -3.71 39.22
N ALA A 357 21.54 -3.39 40.52
CA ALA A 357 21.64 -4.38 41.58
C ALA A 357 20.39 -5.28 41.66
N ILE A 358 19.19 -4.69 41.52
CA ILE A 358 17.93 -5.43 41.51
C ILE A 358 17.90 -6.42 40.34
N LEU A 359 18.16 -5.94 39.11
CA LEU A 359 18.09 -6.79 37.93
C LEU A 359 19.17 -7.89 37.94
N GLU A 360 20.41 -7.57 38.33
CA GLU A 360 21.48 -8.58 38.42
C GLU A 360 21.16 -9.64 39.49
N SER A 361 20.58 -9.26 40.62
CA SER A 361 20.23 -10.22 41.69
C SER A 361 19.21 -11.28 41.24
N HIS A 362 18.35 -10.92 40.28
CA HIS A 362 17.28 -11.79 39.81
C HIS A 362 17.67 -12.58 38.55
N PHE A 363 18.38 -11.96 37.60
CA PHE A 363 18.67 -12.56 36.29
C PHE A 363 20.15 -12.89 36.06
N GLY A 364 21.05 -12.45 36.94
CA GLY A 364 22.50 -12.59 36.79
C GLY A 364 23.17 -11.45 36.02
N SER A 365 24.50 -11.54 35.86
CA SER A 365 25.34 -10.45 35.36
C SER A 365 25.29 -10.20 33.85
N GLU A 366 24.68 -11.10 33.09
CA GLU A 366 24.66 -11.11 31.62
C GLU A 366 23.45 -10.38 31.02
N ILE A 367 22.62 -9.76 31.86
CA ILE A 367 21.51 -8.93 31.38
C ILE A 367 21.99 -7.69 30.64
N CYS A 368 21.15 -7.21 29.73
CA CYS A 368 21.38 -5.95 29.02
C CYS A 368 20.19 -5.01 29.19
N LEU A 369 20.47 -3.72 29.29
CA LEU A 369 19.46 -2.66 29.31
C LEU A 369 19.61 -1.81 28.05
N VAL A 370 18.60 -1.86 27.18
CA VAL A 370 18.64 -1.29 25.84
C VAL A 370 17.56 -0.21 25.72
N GLY A 371 17.91 0.95 25.18
CA GLY A 371 16.91 1.96 24.85
C GLY A 371 16.00 1.51 23.73
N LYS A 372 14.69 1.78 23.83
CA LYS A 372 13.80 1.76 22.66
C LYS A 372 14.25 2.83 21.67
N ALA A 373 13.84 2.72 20.42
CA ALA A 373 14.42 3.44 19.28
C ALA A 373 14.74 4.93 19.48
N VAL A 374 13.85 5.69 20.14
CA VAL A 374 14.04 7.13 20.42
C VAL A 374 15.09 7.38 21.53
N ALA A 375 15.08 6.58 22.60
CA ALA A 375 16.00 6.71 23.72
C ALA A 375 17.39 6.11 23.44
N LEU A 376 17.47 5.08 22.59
CA LEU A 376 18.70 4.37 22.23
C LEU A 376 19.80 5.32 21.73
N ILE A 377 19.42 6.27 20.87
CA ILE A 377 20.36 7.22 20.28
C ILE A 377 20.94 8.12 21.38
N SER A 378 20.12 8.64 22.31
CA SER A 378 20.61 9.47 23.42
C SER A 378 21.50 8.68 24.37
N MET A 379 21.17 7.42 24.67
CA MET A 379 22.02 6.55 25.50
C MET A 379 23.42 6.42 24.90
N LEU A 380 23.54 5.94 23.67
CA LEU A 380 24.85 5.68 23.08
C LEU A 380 25.63 6.97 22.76
N SER A 381 24.94 8.07 22.45
CA SER A 381 25.59 9.35 22.15
C SER A 381 26.22 10.01 23.36
N ALA A 382 25.89 9.56 24.58
CA ALA A 382 26.61 9.99 25.79
C ALA A 382 28.06 9.46 25.84
N GLU A 383 28.43 8.50 24.99
CA GLU A 383 29.77 7.90 24.96
C GLU A 383 30.43 7.88 23.57
N TYR A 384 29.64 7.87 22.50
CA TYR A 384 30.15 7.71 21.13
C TYR A 384 29.65 8.81 20.19
N ILE A 385 30.41 9.05 19.12
CA ILE A 385 29.91 9.75 17.94
C ILE A 385 29.32 8.70 17.00
N PHE A 386 28.02 8.73 16.76
CA PHE A 386 27.42 7.80 15.80
C PHE A 386 27.83 8.11 14.37
N LEU A 387 28.14 7.05 13.62
CA LEU A 387 28.39 7.10 12.18
C LEU A 387 27.20 6.51 11.43
N PHE A 388 26.32 7.36 10.90
CA PHE A 388 25.12 6.94 10.18
C PHE A 388 25.16 7.35 8.72
N HIS A 389 24.56 6.55 7.85
CA HIS A 389 24.25 6.99 6.49
C HIS A 389 23.16 8.08 6.52
N GLU A 390 23.08 8.91 5.48
CA GLU A 390 22.18 10.09 5.39
C GLU A 390 20.70 9.75 5.68
N LYS A 391 20.27 8.53 5.36
CA LYS A 391 18.88 8.06 5.57
C LYS A 391 18.73 7.01 6.69
N ALA A 392 19.81 6.66 7.38
CA ALA A 392 19.75 5.66 8.45
C ALA A 392 18.98 6.18 9.67
N SER A 393 18.20 5.32 10.33
CA SER A 393 17.35 5.65 11.48
C SER A 393 16.29 6.74 11.22
N SER A 394 15.04 6.32 11.08
CA SER A 394 13.88 7.21 11.01
C SER A 394 13.58 7.93 12.33
N TYR A 395 14.23 7.53 13.43
CA TYR A 395 13.95 7.99 14.79
C TYR A 395 14.71 9.25 15.21
N THR A 396 15.78 9.63 14.48
CA THR A 396 16.66 10.74 14.90
C THR A 396 15.92 12.06 15.14
N LYS A 397 14.96 12.40 14.28
CA LYS A 397 14.14 13.61 14.46
C LYS A 397 13.34 13.59 15.76
N ARG A 398 12.86 12.41 16.19
CA ARG A 398 12.10 12.26 17.44
C ARG A 398 13.03 12.30 18.64
N THR A 399 14.22 11.70 18.54
CA THR A 399 15.26 11.85 19.56
C THR A 399 15.62 13.31 19.77
N GLN A 400 15.85 14.08 18.70
CA GLN A 400 16.13 15.52 18.79
C GLN A 400 14.99 16.29 19.46
N GLN A 401 13.74 15.97 19.14
CA GLN A 401 12.57 16.59 19.78
C GLN A 401 12.51 16.31 21.29
N MET A 402 12.72 15.05 21.70
CA MET A 402 12.77 14.66 23.11
C MET A 402 13.91 15.39 23.83
N ASN A 403 15.13 15.38 23.25
CA ASN A 403 16.30 16.02 23.85
C ASN A 403 16.14 17.54 23.95
N ALA A 404 15.52 18.19 22.95
CA ALA A 404 15.24 19.62 22.98
C ALA A 404 14.30 19.98 24.15
N GLN A 405 13.22 19.23 24.33
CA GLN A 405 12.28 19.45 25.45
C GLN A 405 12.94 19.26 26.82
N LEU A 406 13.80 18.25 26.95
CA LEU A 406 14.59 18.05 28.18
C LEU A 406 15.51 19.24 28.47
N ARG A 407 16.21 19.76 27.46
CA ARG A 407 17.08 20.94 27.60
C ARG A 407 16.31 22.22 27.90
N GLU A 408 15.17 22.44 27.26
CA GLU A 408 14.27 23.57 27.52
C GLU A 408 13.77 23.58 28.97
N ALA A 409 13.62 22.38 29.55
CA ALA A 409 13.27 22.21 30.96
C ALA A 409 14.48 22.24 31.92
N GLY A 410 15.67 22.60 31.43
CA GLY A 410 16.89 22.79 32.23
C GLY A 410 17.69 21.50 32.50
N ILE A 411 17.37 20.39 31.83
CA ILE A 411 18.16 19.16 31.96
C ILE A 411 19.35 19.23 31.00
N GLU A 412 20.56 19.18 31.55
CA GLU A 412 21.78 19.06 30.76
C GLU A 412 21.93 17.63 30.22
N LEU A 413 22.20 17.52 28.92
CA LEU A 413 22.41 16.25 28.23
C LEU A 413 23.81 16.27 27.59
N PRO A 414 24.81 15.60 28.20
CA PRO A 414 26.18 15.55 27.67
C PRO A 414 26.25 14.56 26.49
N LEU A 415 25.64 14.94 25.37
CA LEU A 415 25.56 14.11 24.16
C LEU A 415 26.57 14.58 23.12
N HIS A 416 27.27 13.63 22.52
CA HIS A 416 28.04 13.84 21.30
C HIS A 416 27.10 13.95 20.10
N PRO A 417 27.45 14.75 19.08
CA PRO A 417 26.69 14.79 17.84
C PRO A 417 26.90 13.50 17.03
N MET A 418 26.12 13.37 15.95
CA MET A 418 26.28 12.29 14.97
C MET A 418 27.04 12.80 13.74
N LEU A 419 27.78 11.90 13.10
CA LEU A 419 28.34 12.12 11.77
C LEU A 419 27.47 11.40 10.72
N ARG A 420 26.86 12.17 9.83
CA ARG A 420 26.09 11.66 8.70
C ARG A 420 26.97 11.54 7.47
N LEU A 421 26.98 10.36 6.86
CA LEU A 421 27.65 10.10 5.59
C LEU A 421 26.62 9.99 4.46
N LYS A 422 26.83 10.78 3.41
CA LYS A 422 26.07 10.70 2.17
C LYS A 422 26.99 10.16 1.08
N TYR A 423 26.67 8.97 0.59
CA TYR A 423 27.37 8.35 -0.53
C TYR A 423 26.77 8.78 -1.86
N SER A 424 27.65 8.86 -2.86
CA SER A 424 27.33 8.97 -4.29
C SER A 424 27.69 7.64 -4.97
N THR A 425 27.06 6.57 -4.51
CA THR A 425 27.35 5.18 -4.90
C THR A 425 27.32 4.99 -6.42
N TRP A 426 26.27 5.49 -7.07
CA TRP A 426 26.13 5.35 -8.51
C TRP A 426 27.04 6.29 -9.30
N ASP A 427 27.24 7.53 -8.84
CA ASP A 427 28.17 8.47 -9.50
C ASP A 427 29.62 7.98 -9.41
N ALA A 428 29.98 7.29 -8.33
CA ALA A 428 31.32 6.75 -8.12
C ALA A 428 31.72 5.67 -9.14
N LEU A 429 30.79 5.17 -9.96
CA LEU A 429 31.05 4.23 -11.06
C LEU A 429 31.67 4.86 -12.31
N HIS A 430 31.75 6.20 -12.42
CA HIS A 430 32.10 6.90 -13.66
C HIS A 430 33.42 6.43 -14.33
N ASP A 431 34.43 6.06 -13.54
CA ASP A 431 35.75 5.61 -14.02
C ASP A 431 35.99 4.09 -13.84
N VAL A 432 34.93 3.33 -13.57
CA VAL A 432 35.00 1.88 -13.38
C VAL A 432 34.88 1.19 -14.75
N ASP A 433 35.81 0.28 -15.04
CA ASP A 433 35.78 -0.53 -16.25
C ASP A 433 34.95 -1.80 -16.03
N ALA A 434 33.63 -1.65 -16.11
CA ALA A 434 32.69 -2.76 -15.99
C ALA A 434 31.50 -2.58 -16.95
N ASN A 435 30.93 -3.69 -17.38
CA ASN A 435 29.69 -3.73 -18.15
C ASN A 435 28.64 -4.53 -17.39
N PHE A 436 27.41 -4.04 -17.41
CA PHE A 436 26.30 -4.62 -16.68
C PHE A 436 25.24 -5.13 -17.62
N ARG A 437 24.61 -6.24 -17.24
CA ARG A 437 23.31 -6.66 -17.73
C ARG A 437 22.25 -6.18 -16.75
N LEU A 438 21.37 -5.29 -17.21
CA LEU A 438 20.36 -4.67 -16.35
C LEU A 438 19.21 -5.66 -16.05
N PRO A 439 18.69 -5.67 -14.81
CA PRO A 439 17.40 -6.29 -14.50
C PRO A 439 16.29 -5.71 -15.38
N SER A 440 15.25 -6.48 -15.67
CA SER A 440 14.22 -6.13 -16.67
C SER A 440 13.57 -4.75 -16.48
N HIS A 441 13.34 -4.34 -15.22
CA HIS A 441 12.77 -3.02 -14.89
C HIS A 441 13.74 -1.87 -15.18
N PHE A 442 15.04 -2.05 -14.89
CA PHE A 442 16.06 -1.08 -15.28
C PHE A 442 16.34 -1.13 -16.77
N ALA A 443 16.35 -2.29 -17.42
CA ALA A 443 16.56 -2.37 -18.85
C ALA A 443 15.51 -1.55 -19.64
N ARG A 444 14.25 -1.59 -19.20
CA ARG A 444 13.19 -0.74 -19.76
C ARG A 444 13.41 0.74 -19.46
N ALA A 445 13.77 1.10 -18.23
CA ALA A 445 13.98 2.49 -17.83
C ALA A 445 15.20 3.13 -18.53
N PHE A 446 16.29 2.39 -18.70
CA PHE A 446 17.49 2.84 -19.40
C PHE A 446 17.38 2.72 -20.92
N GLY A 447 16.43 1.94 -21.43
CA GLY A 447 16.24 1.67 -22.86
C GLY A 447 17.25 0.70 -23.47
N THR A 448 17.96 -0.09 -22.65
CA THR A 448 18.97 -1.06 -23.09
C THR A 448 19.09 -2.21 -22.09
N GLU A 449 19.36 -3.42 -22.57
CA GLU A 449 19.63 -4.58 -21.70
C GLU A 449 21.04 -4.56 -21.09
N THR A 450 21.98 -3.89 -21.76
CA THR A 450 23.38 -3.81 -21.31
C THR A 450 23.87 -2.38 -21.30
N ILE A 451 24.68 -2.03 -20.30
CA ILE A 451 25.20 -0.67 -20.10
C ILE A 451 26.59 -0.73 -19.47
N SER A 452 27.47 0.21 -19.82
CA SER A 452 28.75 0.36 -19.13
C SER A 452 28.57 1.05 -17.76
N ALA A 453 29.50 0.84 -16.84
CA ALA A 453 29.46 1.49 -15.54
C ALA A 453 29.55 3.03 -15.64
N SER A 454 30.39 3.53 -16.56
CA SER A 454 30.52 4.96 -16.84
C SER A 454 29.22 5.57 -17.37
N GLU A 455 28.58 4.89 -18.34
CA GLU A 455 27.30 5.34 -18.89
C GLU A 455 26.19 5.29 -17.83
N PHE A 456 26.13 4.22 -17.02
CA PHE A 456 25.17 4.11 -15.91
C PHE A 456 25.32 5.28 -14.92
N ALA A 457 26.55 5.56 -14.49
CA ALA A 457 26.87 6.67 -13.58
C ALA A 457 26.41 8.02 -14.14
N SER A 458 26.57 8.25 -15.45
CA SER A 458 26.17 9.52 -16.08
C SER A 458 24.66 9.68 -16.29
N ARG A 459 23.88 8.60 -16.27
CA ARG A 459 22.47 8.60 -16.68
C ARG A 459 21.47 8.29 -15.57
N TRP A 460 21.89 7.66 -14.47
CA TRP A 460 20.94 7.12 -13.47
C TRP A 460 20.03 8.18 -12.86
N GLU A 461 20.52 9.40 -12.60
CA GLU A 461 19.69 10.50 -12.07
C GLU A 461 18.62 10.92 -13.07
N ALA A 462 19.00 11.12 -14.34
CA ALA A 462 18.07 11.45 -15.40
C ALA A 462 17.03 10.33 -15.62
N VAL A 463 17.42 9.06 -15.48
CA VAL A 463 16.49 7.92 -15.54
C VAL A 463 15.53 7.93 -14.34
N ALA A 464 16.01 8.24 -13.14
CA ALA A 464 15.16 8.36 -11.96
C ALA A 464 14.14 9.52 -12.12
N GLU A 465 14.56 10.67 -12.65
CA GLU A 465 13.68 11.80 -12.97
C GLU A 465 12.67 11.46 -14.07
N GLN A 466 13.09 10.74 -15.12
CA GLN A 466 12.17 10.22 -16.14
C GLN A 466 11.13 9.27 -15.54
N GLY A 467 11.53 8.46 -14.55
CA GLY A 467 10.59 7.64 -13.77
C GLY A 467 9.54 8.49 -13.05
N ASP A 468 9.95 9.55 -12.37
CA ASP A 468 9.00 10.48 -11.70
C ASP A 468 8.06 11.16 -12.69
N GLN A 469 8.59 11.62 -13.83
CA GLN A 469 7.80 12.23 -14.90
C GLN A 469 6.82 11.24 -15.52
N LEU A 470 7.23 9.99 -15.74
CA LEU A 470 6.37 8.94 -16.26
C LEU A 470 5.21 8.67 -15.28
N ARG A 471 5.49 8.54 -13.98
CA ARG A 471 4.48 8.38 -12.93
C ARG A 471 3.46 9.52 -12.96
N ALA A 472 3.94 10.76 -12.95
CA ALA A 472 3.08 11.94 -13.03
C ALA A 472 2.21 11.93 -14.30
N SER A 473 2.80 11.64 -15.46
CA SER A 473 2.07 11.63 -16.73
C SER A 473 0.99 10.52 -16.81
N LEU A 474 1.27 9.34 -16.25
CA LEU A 474 0.30 8.26 -16.17
C LEU A 474 -0.80 8.59 -15.17
N LYS A 475 -0.45 9.18 -14.02
CA LYS A 475 -1.40 9.64 -12.99
C LYS A 475 -2.45 10.60 -13.55
N ASP A 476 -2.04 11.54 -14.42
CA ASP A 476 -2.92 12.53 -15.06
C ASP A 476 -3.87 11.91 -16.11
N CYS A 477 -3.70 10.64 -16.46
CA CYS A 477 -4.64 9.91 -17.32
C CYS A 477 -5.90 9.52 -16.53
N HIS A 478 -6.87 10.43 -16.46
CA HIS A 478 -8.13 10.24 -15.73
C HIS A 478 -9.23 9.48 -16.49
N SER A 479 -9.00 9.11 -17.75
CA SER A 479 -9.96 8.33 -18.56
C SER A 479 -9.26 7.21 -19.32
N PRO A 480 -9.95 6.10 -19.62
CA PRO A 480 -9.33 5.01 -20.37
C PRO A 480 -8.88 5.45 -21.78
N ARG A 481 -9.61 6.37 -22.42
CA ARG A 481 -9.20 6.94 -23.71
C ARG A 481 -7.87 7.70 -23.61
N ALA A 482 -7.71 8.53 -22.57
CA ALA A 482 -6.46 9.25 -22.34
C ALA A 482 -5.30 8.26 -22.07
N LEU A 483 -5.56 7.21 -21.28
CA LEU A 483 -4.57 6.17 -21.00
C LEU A 483 -4.16 5.42 -22.28
N MET A 484 -5.12 4.99 -23.11
CA MET A 484 -4.86 4.30 -24.39
C MET A 484 -3.98 5.13 -25.32
N LYS A 485 -4.32 6.42 -25.47
CA LYS A 485 -3.53 7.35 -26.25
C LYS A 485 -2.10 7.47 -25.69
N LYS A 486 -1.98 7.63 -24.37
CA LYS A 486 -0.68 7.73 -23.71
C LYS A 486 0.16 6.46 -23.88
N LEU A 487 -0.46 5.28 -23.80
CA LEU A 487 0.23 4.01 -24.04
C LEU A 487 0.67 3.87 -25.50
N SER A 488 -0.11 4.37 -26.45
CA SER A 488 0.24 4.39 -27.88
C SER A 488 1.43 5.31 -28.17
N GLU A 489 1.56 6.42 -27.44
CA GLU A 489 2.73 7.30 -27.50
C GLU A 489 3.99 6.64 -26.92
N LEU A 490 3.85 5.75 -25.93
CA LEU A 490 4.97 5.13 -25.22
C LEU A 490 5.48 3.82 -25.85
N ASP A 491 4.58 2.91 -26.22
CA ASP A 491 4.92 1.55 -26.72
C ASP A 491 4.79 1.42 -28.26
N GLY A 492 4.36 2.48 -28.96
CA GLY A 492 4.29 2.53 -30.42
C GLY A 492 3.15 1.69 -31.04
N ASP A 493 3.45 1.00 -32.15
CA ASP A 493 2.45 0.41 -33.06
C ASP A 493 1.50 -0.59 -32.38
N GLY A 494 1.99 -1.35 -31.40
CA GLY A 494 1.19 -2.35 -30.69
C GLY A 494 0.03 -1.77 -29.88
N TRP A 495 0.17 -0.57 -29.32
CA TRP A 495 -0.92 0.11 -28.61
C TRP A 495 -1.76 0.97 -29.52
N ARG A 496 -1.20 1.46 -30.63
CA ARG A 496 -1.93 2.24 -31.63
C ARG A 496 -3.09 1.45 -32.24
N GLU A 497 -2.88 0.17 -32.54
CA GLU A 497 -3.96 -0.71 -33.02
C GLU A 497 -5.06 -0.90 -31.96
N ARG A 498 -4.67 -1.06 -30.69
CA ARG A 498 -5.59 -1.20 -29.55
C ARG A 498 -6.39 0.09 -29.32
N GLU A 499 -5.76 1.25 -29.45
CA GLU A 499 -6.43 2.55 -29.38
C GLU A 499 -7.51 2.66 -30.47
N ILE A 500 -7.18 2.32 -31.72
CA ILE A 500 -8.15 2.33 -32.83
C ILE A 500 -9.31 1.37 -32.56
N ALA A 501 -9.03 0.15 -32.08
CA ALA A 501 -10.05 -0.83 -31.73
C ALA A 501 -10.96 -0.33 -30.58
N TYR A 502 -10.37 0.30 -29.56
CA TYR A 502 -11.11 0.93 -28.45
C TYR A 502 -12.02 2.05 -28.93
N GLU A 503 -11.53 2.92 -29.81
CA GLU A 503 -12.31 4.02 -30.38
C GLU A 503 -13.47 3.49 -31.24
N LYS A 504 -13.23 2.48 -32.09
CA LYS A 504 -14.27 1.83 -32.89
C LYS A 504 -15.36 1.22 -32.01
N ALA A 505 -14.98 0.46 -30.99
CA ALA A 505 -15.93 -0.13 -30.05
C ALA A 505 -16.73 0.96 -29.30
N SER A 506 -16.07 2.03 -28.88
CA SER A 506 -16.71 3.16 -28.20
C SER A 506 -17.69 3.90 -29.11
N GLN A 507 -17.35 4.09 -30.38
CA GLN A 507 -18.24 4.70 -31.39
C GLN A 507 -19.46 3.83 -31.66
N SER A 508 -19.30 2.51 -31.83
CA SER A 508 -20.42 1.58 -31.99
C SER A 508 -21.38 1.65 -30.79
N LEU A 509 -20.84 1.71 -29.57
CA LEU A 509 -21.66 1.84 -28.36
C LEU A 509 -22.37 3.19 -28.28
N ALA A 510 -21.72 4.29 -28.65
CA ALA A 510 -22.33 5.62 -28.66
C ALA A 510 -23.46 5.72 -29.70
N LEU A 511 -23.24 5.19 -30.91
CA LEU A 511 -24.27 5.14 -31.96
C LEU A 511 -25.49 4.32 -31.51
N ALA A 512 -25.26 3.16 -30.88
CA ALA A 512 -26.35 2.37 -30.34
C ALA A 512 -27.07 3.05 -29.18
N GLN A 513 -26.35 3.74 -28.28
CA GLN A 513 -26.99 4.52 -27.19
C GLN A 513 -27.92 5.60 -27.74
N ASN A 514 -27.50 6.31 -28.79
CA ASN A 514 -28.36 7.29 -29.47
C ASN A 514 -29.60 6.62 -30.09
N GLY A 515 -29.44 5.48 -30.77
CA GLY A 515 -30.57 4.72 -31.31
C GLY A 515 -31.54 4.22 -30.24
N LEU A 516 -31.02 3.72 -29.11
CA LEU A 516 -31.82 3.27 -27.97
C LEU A 516 -32.56 4.43 -27.28
N ALA A 517 -31.93 5.60 -27.18
CA ALA A 517 -32.57 6.81 -26.65
C ALA A 517 -33.74 7.25 -27.55
N GLN A 518 -33.55 7.22 -28.87
CA GLN A 518 -34.59 7.53 -29.84
C GLN A 518 -35.80 6.58 -29.71
N ILE A 519 -35.54 5.26 -29.66
CA ILE A 519 -36.60 4.26 -29.42
C ILE A 519 -37.30 4.50 -28.08
N GLY A 520 -36.55 4.90 -27.04
CA GLY A 520 -37.10 5.27 -25.75
C GLY A 520 -38.07 6.44 -25.82
N MET A 521 -37.73 7.49 -26.59
CA MET A 521 -38.60 8.65 -26.81
C MET A 521 -39.88 8.25 -27.56
N GLU A 522 -39.79 7.41 -28.59
CA GLU A 522 -40.94 6.93 -29.36
C GLU A 522 -41.90 6.08 -28.51
N ILE A 523 -41.36 5.19 -27.66
CA ILE A 523 -42.17 4.41 -26.70
C ILE A 523 -42.96 5.35 -25.79
N GLU A 524 -42.32 6.42 -25.28
CA GLU A 524 -43.00 7.34 -24.37
C GLU A 524 -44.08 8.17 -25.08
N GLN A 525 -43.82 8.60 -26.33
CA GLN A 525 -44.83 9.27 -27.16
C GLN A 525 -46.05 8.38 -27.44
N LEU A 526 -45.85 7.10 -27.74
CA LEU A 526 -46.94 6.14 -27.94
C LEU A 526 -47.73 5.89 -26.66
N ARG A 527 -47.05 5.81 -25.50
CA ARG A 527 -47.70 5.68 -24.19
C ARG A 527 -48.53 6.91 -23.83
N GLU A 528 -48.00 8.11 -24.08
CA GLU A 528 -48.74 9.37 -23.89
C GLU A 528 -49.97 9.44 -24.81
N SER A 529 -49.83 9.05 -26.07
CA SER A 529 -50.94 9.00 -27.04
C SER A 529 -52.02 7.99 -26.61
N ALA A 530 -51.61 6.82 -26.11
CA ALA A 530 -52.53 5.84 -25.54
C ALA A 530 -53.24 6.35 -24.28
N ARG A 531 -52.53 7.09 -23.40
CA ARG A 531 -53.12 7.73 -22.22
C ARG A 531 -54.17 8.77 -22.60
N LYS A 532 -53.86 9.66 -23.55
CA LYS A 532 -54.81 10.67 -24.07
C LYS A 532 -56.05 10.04 -24.68
N ALA A 533 -55.89 9.05 -25.57
CA ALA A 533 -57.03 8.37 -26.19
C ALA A 533 -57.89 7.59 -25.17
N THR A 534 -57.26 7.06 -24.11
CA THR A 534 -57.99 6.43 -23.00
C THR A 534 -58.81 7.46 -22.21
N ALA A 535 -58.22 8.61 -21.89
CA ALA A 535 -58.92 9.69 -21.18
C ALA A 535 -60.10 10.22 -22.00
N GLU A 536 -59.91 10.47 -23.29
CA GLU A 536 -60.98 10.93 -24.20
C GLU A 536 -62.13 9.90 -24.28
N ALA A 537 -61.81 8.60 -24.35
CA ALA A 537 -62.84 7.55 -24.35
C ALA A 537 -63.62 7.52 -23.04
N LEU A 538 -62.95 7.68 -21.89
CA LEU A 538 -63.60 7.73 -20.57
C LEU A 538 -64.49 8.98 -20.42
N ASP A 539 -64.03 10.13 -20.91
CA ASP A 539 -64.82 11.37 -20.89
C ASP A 539 -66.07 11.25 -21.77
N LEU A 540 -65.95 10.64 -22.96
CA LEU A 540 -67.10 10.34 -23.83
C LEU A 540 -68.06 9.34 -23.19
N GLU A 541 -67.56 8.30 -22.51
CA GLU A 541 -68.39 7.35 -21.77
C GLU A 541 -69.16 8.04 -20.63
N LYS A 542 -68.49 8.92 -19.89
CA LYS A 542 -69.09 9.71 -18.81
C LYS A 542 -70.17 10.64 -19.36
N ALA A 543 -69.86 11.43 -20.39
CA ALA A 543 -70.80 12.33 -21.04
C ALA A 543 -71.99 11.57 -21.64
N LYS A 544 -71.75 10.41 -22.25
CA LYS A 544 -72.81 9.49 -22.75
C LYS A 544 -73.71 8.99 -21.62
N GLY A 545 -73.13 8.63 -20.46
CA GLY A 545 -73.87 8.21 -19.28
C GLY A 545 -74.72 9.34 -18.69
N GLU A 546 -74.19 10.55 -18.64
CA GLU A 546 -74.91 11.75 -18.18
C GLU A 546 -76.05 12.12 -19.14
N ALA A 547 -75.80 12.14 -20.45
CA ALA A 547 -76.83 12.39 -21.46
C ALA A 547 -77.95 11.33 -21.40
N PHE A 548 -77.63 10.06 -21.15
CA PHE A 548 -78.65 9.01 -20.94
C PHE A 548 -79.58 9.36 -19.77
N ARG A 549 -78.98 9.66 -18.62
CA ARG A 549 -79.72 9.96 -17.38
C ARG A 549 -80.57 11.23 -17.51
N ARG A 550 -80.09 12.22 -18.25
CA ARG A 550 -80.79 13.49 -18.46
C ARG A 550 -81.90 13.40 -19.49
N GLU A 551 -81.68 12.66 -20.59
CA GLU A 551 -82.52 12.83 -21.79
C GLU A 551 -83.30 11.57 -22.19
N ILE A 552 -82.82 10.36 -21.87
CA ILE A 552 -83.51 9.11 -22.27
C ILE A 552 -84.17 8.43 -21.08
N ALA A 553 -83.52 8.42 -19.92
CA ALA A 553 -84.06 7.80 -18.71
C ALA A 553 -85.43 8.39 -18.30
N PRO A 554 -85.63 9.73 -18.30
CA PRO A 554 -86.93 10.31 -17.95
C PRO A 554 -88.03 9.93 -18.94
N LEU A 555 -87.71 9.86 -20.24
CA LEU A 555 -88.66 9.44 -21.28
C LEU A 555 -89.06 7.97 -21.12
N ARG A 556 -88.11 7.10 -20.77
CA ARG A 556 -88.38 5.68 -20.48
C ARG A 556 -89.23 5.51 -19.21
N THR A 557 -88.93 6.27 -18.16
CA THR A 557 -89.75 6.30 -16.95
C THR A 557 -91.17 6.73 -17.28
N ARG A 558 -91.34 7.81 -18.07
CA ARG A 558 -92.66 8.29 -18.50
C ARG A 558 -93.46 7.24 -19.28
N ILE A 559 -92.83 6.50 -20.21
CA ILE A 559 -93.48 5.36 -20.89
C ILE A 559 -93.88 4.27 -19.88
N GLY A 560 -93.04 4.01 -18.88
CA GLY A 560 -93.32 3.07 -17.79
C GLY A 560 -94.55 3.51 -16.98
N ASP A 561 -94.57 4.76 -16.53
CA ASP A 561 -95.67 5.34 -15.75
C ASP A 561 -96.99 5.31 -16.54
N LEU A 562 -96.95 5.67 -17.83
CA LEU A 562 -98.14 5.61 -18.70
C LEU A 562 -98.67 4.17 -18.83
N LYS A 563 -97.78 3.18 -18.99
CA LYS A 563 -98.18 1.76 -19.06
C LYS A 563 -98.70 1.23 -17.73
N GLU A 564 -98.10 1.62 -16.62
CA GLU A 564 -98.54 1.22 -15.28
C GLU A 564 -99.91 1.83 -14.95
N THR A 565 -100.09 3.12 -15.27
CA THR A 565 -101.39 3.79 -15.09
C THR A 565 -102.46 3.18 -16.00
N ALA A 566 -102.12 2.78 -17.23
CA ALA A 566 -103.02 2.05 -18.12
C ALA A 566 -103.35 0.64 -17.59
N ALA A 567 -102.37 -0.07 -17.03
CA ALA A 567 -102.58 -1.39 -16.42
C ALA A 567 -103.48 -1.34 -15.18
N GLN A 568 -103.35 -0.30 -14.34
CA GLN A 568 -104.22 -0.07 -13.18
C GLN A 568 -105.67 0.24 -13.58
N ARG A 569 -105.92 0.78 -14.79
CA ARG A 569 -107.27 1.06 -15.32
C ARG A 569 -107.99 -0.15 -15.90
N LEU A 570 -107.28 -1.23 -16.22
CA LEU A 570 -107.87 -2.44 -16.83
C LEU A 570 -108.74 -3.26 -15.85
N ASN A 571 -108.71 -2.96 -14.55
CA ASN A 571 -109.55 -3.57 -13.53
C ASN A 571 -110.32 -2.51 -12.71
N PRO A 572 -111.36 -1.87 -13.27
CA PRO A 572 -112.18 -0.94 -12.51
C PRO A 572 -112.97 -1.71 -11.43
N VAL A 573 -112.73 -1.35 -10.18
CA VAL A 573 -113.42 -1.89 -9.01
C VAL A 573 -114.46 -0.91 -8.48
N ASP A 574 -115.56 -1.42 -7.93
CA ASP A 574 -116.52 -0.58 -7.19
C ASP A 574 -116.00 -0.22 -5.79
N GLU A 575 -116.77 0.57 -5.05
CA GLU A 575 -116.53 0.98 -3.67
C GLU A 575 -116.38 -0.18 -2.65
N ASN A 576 -116.61 -1.43 -3.08
CA ASN A 576 -116.44 -2.66 -2.29
C ASN A 576 -115.36 -3.61 -2.87
N GLY A 577 -114.56 -3.15 -3.85
CA GLY A 577 -113.45 -3.93 -4.42
C GLY A 577 -113.87 -5.01 -5.43
N LYS A 578 -115.11 -5.00 -5.94
CA LYS A 578 -115.56 -5.99 -6.95
C LYS A 578 -115.43 -5.44 -8.38
N PRO A 579 -115.08 -6.29 -9.37
CA PRO A 579 -114.95 -5.86 -10.77
C PRO A 579 -116.27 -5.26 -11.29
N ARG A 580 -116.26 -3.97 -11.63
CA ARG A 580 -117.40 -3.24 -12.20
C ARG A 580 -117.29 -3.19 -13.71
N ARG A 581 -118.41 -3.36 -14.43
CA ARG A 581 -118.45 -3.11 -15.88
C ARG A 581 -118.60 -1.62 -16.15
N LEU A 582 -117.67 -1.07 -16.93
CA LEU A 582 -117.73 0.32 -17.41
C LEU A 582 -118.98 0.56 -18.26
N THR A 583 -119.59 1.73 -18.10
CA THR A 583 -120.72 2.22 -18.89
C THR A 583 -120.27 2.58 -20.32
N LYS A 584 -121.24 2.78 -21.23
CA LYS A 584 -120.95 3.06 -22.66
C LYS A 584 -120.17 4.38 -22.85
N GLU A 585 -120.43 5.39 -22.03
CA GLU A 585 -119.72 6.68 -22.03
C GLU A 585 -118.31 6.54 -21.43
N GLU A 586 -118.16 5.79 -20.33
CA GLU A 586 -116.85 5.51 -19.71
C GLU A 586 -115.93 4.70 -20.65
N ARG A 587 -116.46 3.74 -21.42
CA ARG A 587 -115.68 3.02 -22.45
C ARG A 587 -115.24 3.92 -23.60
N ALA A 588 -116.08 4.86 -24.03
CA ALA A 588 -115.72 5.80 -25.09
C ALA A 588 -114.61 6.75 -24.63
N ALA A 589 -114.70 7.25 -23.38
CA ALA A 589 -113.66 8.07 -22.77
C ALA A 589 -112.35 7.30 -22.54
N GLN A 590 -112.44 6.04 -22.08
CA GLN A 590 -111.27 5.19 -21.88
C GLN A 590 -110.58 4.84 -23.21
N ASN A 591 -111.32 4.50 -24.25
CA ASN A 591 -110.74 4.24 -25.57
C ASN A 591 -110.09 5.49 -26.18
N ALA A 592 -110.67 6.69 -25.96
CA ALA A 592 -110.08 7.95 -26.40
C ALA A 592 -108.77 8.26 -25.65
N LEU A 593 -108.73 8.00 -24.34
CA LEU A 593 -107.54 8.17 -23.51
C LEU A 593 -106.46 7.14 -23.86
N GLU A 594 -106.82 5.88 -24.09
CA GLU A 594 -105.90 4.83 -24.54
C GLU A 594 -105.31 5.14 -25.92
N ALA A 595 -106.11 5.71 -26.84
CA ALA A 595 -105.61 6.18 -28.13
C ALA A 595 -104.61 7.34 -27.97
N GLN A 596 -104.91 8.29 -27.07
CA GLN A 596 -104.02 9.42 -26.77
C GLN A 596 -102.70 8.96 -26.11
N GLU A 597 -102.76 8.03 -25.16
CA GLU A 597 -101.58 7.47 -24.50
C GLU A 597 -100.75 6.59 -25.42
N THR A 598 -101.41 5.85 -26.32
CA THR A 598 -100.71 5.10 -27.37
C THR A 598 -99.94 6.05 -28.28
N GLN A 599 -100.55 7.18 -28.66
CA GLN A 599 -99.91 8.21 -29.45
C GLN A 599 -98.75 8.90 -28.69
N GLU A 600 -98.90 9.19 -27.39
CA GLU A 600 -97.83 9.75 -26.54
C GLU A 600 -96.66 8.75 -26.40
N ILE A 601 -96.95 7.46 -26.19
CA ILE A 601 -95.92 6.41 -26.14
C ILE A 601 -95.19 6.27 -27.47
N GLU A 602 -95.88 6.38 -28.61
CA GLU A 602 -95.25 6.36 -29.93
C GLU A 602 -94.36 7.58 -30.17
N GLN A 603 -94.79 8.77 -29.76
CA GLN A 603 -93.95 9.98 -29.82
C GLN A 603 -92.71 9.87 -28.93
N LEU A 604 -92.87 9.43 -27.68
CA LEU A 604 -91.75 9.23 -26.77
C LEU A 604 -90.79 8.13 -27.27
N ARG A 605 -91.31 7.08 -27.93
CA ARG A 605 -90.47 6.06 -28.58
C ARG A 605 -89.70 6.62 -29.77
N ALA A 606 -90.32 7.48 -30.58
CA ALA A 606 -89.64 8.15 -31.69
C ALA A 606 -88.53 9.07 -31.17
N GLU A 607 -88.79 9.86 -30.12
CA GLU A 607 -87.80 10.75 -29.50
C GLU A 607 -86.64 9.96 -28.86
N ILE A 608 -86.94 8.85 -28.17
CA ILE A 608 -85.91 7.91 -27.70
C ILE A 608 -85.12 7.33 -28.87
N GLY A 609 -85.77 7.00 -29.99
CA GLY A 609 -85.13 6.48 -31.19
C GLY A 609 -84.10 7.45 -31.78
N GLU A 610 -84.46 8.72 -31.92
CA GLU A 610 -83.57 9.79 -32.41
C GLU A 610 -82.39 10.01 -31.45
N LYS A 611 -82.66 10.14 -30.15
CA LYS A 611 -81.61 10.30 -29.13
C LYS A 611 -80.70 9.06 -29.03
N THR A 612 -81.22 7.87 -29.35
CA THR A 612 -80.43 6.64 -29.41
C THR A 612 -79.51 6.63 -30.62
N GLN A 613 -79.93 7.15 -31.79
CA GLN A 613 -79.04 7.28 -32.95
C GLN A 613 -77.84 8.20 -32.68
N ALA A 614 -78.03 9.29 -31.94
CA ALA A 614 -76.93 10.16 -31.52
C ALA A 614 -75.92 9.43 -30.61
N ARG A 615 -76.38 8.46 -29.80
CA ARG A 615 -75.51 7.63 -28.95
C ARG A 615 -74.69 6.63 -29.75
N VAL A 616 -75.24 6.07 -30.82
CA VAL A 616 -74.50 5.15 -31.71
C VAL A 616 -73.24 5.82 -32.24
N LYS A 617 -73.31 7.10 -32.62
CA LYS A 617 -72.14 7.88 -33.06
C LYS A 617 -71.08 8.05 -31.97
N VAL A 618 -71.49 8.19 -30.71
CA VAL A 618 -70.56 8.28 -29.56
C VAL A 618 -69.93 6.92 -29.27
N ASP A 619 -70.70 5.84 -29.40
CA ASP A 619 -70.20 4.46 -29.26
C ASP A 619 -69.16 4.13 -30.35
N GLU A 620 -69.43 4.49 -31.61
CA GLU A 620 -68.47 4.35 -32.72
C GLU A 620 -67.16 5.11 -32.46
N ARG A 621 -67.24 6.32 -31.88
CA ARG A 621 -66.06 7.10 -31.51
C ARG A 621 -65.27 6.46 -30.36
N ILE A 622 -65.95 5.97 -29.33
CA ILE A 622 -65.32 5.25 -28.20
C ILE A 622 -64.60 3.99 -28.72
N ASP A 623 -65.25 3.23 -29.61
CA ASP A 623 -64.65 2.03 -30.19
C ASP A 623 -63.43 2.37 -31.06
N THR A 624 -63.50 3.46 -31.83
CA THR A 624 -62.34 3.99 -32.58
C THR A 624 -61.18 4.31 -31.64
N LEU A 625 -61.43 5.03 -30.55
CA LEU A 625 -60.39 5.39 -29.56
C LEU A 625 -59.81 4.13 -28.89
N ARG A 626 -60.63 3.13 -28.56
CA ARG A 626 -60.17 1.85 -27.99
C ARG A 626 -59.32 1.04 -28.97
N VAL A 627 -59.65 1.07 -30.26
CA VAL A 627 -58.79 0.48 -31.32
C VAL A 627 -57.46 1.22 -31.40
N GLN A 628 -57.46 2.55 -31.36
CA GLN A 628 -56.23 3.36 -31.34
C GLN A 628 -55.36 3.07 -30.10
N VAL A 629 -55.95 2.95 -28.90
CA VAL A 629 -55.22 2.56 -27.68
C VAL A 629 -54.57 1.19 -27.83
N ARG A 630 -55.28 0.20 -28.38
CA ARG A 630 -54.72 -1.14 -28.63
C ARG A 630 -53.57 -1.09 -29.63
N HIS A 631 -53.70 -0.29 -30.68
CA HIS A 631 -52.66 -0.07 -31.69
C HIS A 631 -51.40 0.56 -31.06
N PHE A 632 -51.53 1.70 -30.38
CA PHE A 632 -50.40 2.37 -29.72
C PHE A 632 -49.70 1.47 -28.69
N LYS A 633 -50.46 0.69 -27.90
CA LYS A 633 -49.88 -0.27 -26.94
C LYS A 633 -49.14 -1.42 -27.64
N ALA A 634 -49.67 -1.93 -28.74
CA ALA A 634 -49.03 -3.00 -29.51
C ALA A 634 -47.72 -2.51 -30.15
N GLU A 635 -47.74 -1.32 -30.74
CA GLU A 635 -46.57 -0.68 -31.34
C GLU A 635 -45.49 -0.38 -30.28
N ALA A 636 -45.88 0.19 -29.13
CA ALA A 636 -44.95 0.42 -28.02
C ALA A 636 -44.34 -0.90 -27.50
N LYS A 637 -45.11 -1.99 -27.44
CA LYS A 637 -44.60 -3.31 -27.07
C LYS A 637 -43.59 -3.84 -28.10
N SER A 638 -43.85 -3.63 -29.39
CA SER A 638 -42.91 -3.97 -30.46
C SER A 638 -41.60 -3.19 -30.33
N LEU A 639 -41.67 -1.89 -30.07
CA LEU A 639 -40.48 -1.06 -29.86
C LEU A 639 -39.70 -1.47 -28.61
N VAL A 640 -40.37 -1.86 -27.52
CA VAL A 640 -39.70 -2.43 -26.33
C VAL A 640 -38.96 -3.72 -26.68
N ALA A 641 -39.57 -4.61 -27.46
CA ALA A 641 -38.92 -5.85 -27.90
C ALA A 641 -37.70 -5.55 -28.79
N ASN A 642 -37.83 -4.63 -29.74
CA ASN A 642 -36.74 -4.17 -30.60
C ASN A 642 -35.59 -3.57 -29.79
N ARG A 643 -35.91 -2.75 -28.78
CA ARG A 643 -34.91 -2.17 -27.86
C ARG A 643 -34.11 -3.25 -27.13
N VAL A 644 -34.79 -4.24 -26.56
CA VAL A 644 -34.13 -5.36 -25.86
C VAL A 644 -33.29 -6.20 -26.83
N GLN A 645 -33.76 -6.43 -28.05
CA GLN A 645 -33.02 -7.16 -29.08
C GLN A 645 -31.76 -6.42 -29.51
N LEU A 646 -31.84 -5.09 -29.70
CA LEU A 646 -30.68 -4.25 -29.99
C LEU A 646 -29.67 -4.29 -28.84
N GLU A 647 -30.11 -4.08 -27.59
CA GLU A 647 -29.25 -4.14 -26.40
C GLU A 647 -28.53 -5.50 -26.25
N LYS A 648 -29.15 -6.59 -26.72
CA LYS A 648 -28.60 -7.95 -26.71
C LYS A 648 -27.95 -8.38 -28.02
N SER A 649 -27.81 -7.48 -28.99
CA SER A 649 -27.16 -7.81 -30.27
C SER A 649 -25.71 -8.25 -30.05
N ALA A 650 -25.27 -9.24 -30.81
CA ALA A 650 -23.90 -9.75 -30.73
C ALA A 650 -22.87 -8.62 -30.90
N GLU A 651 -23.11 -7.73 -31.88
CA GLU A 651 -22.24 -6.57 -32.13
C GLU A 651 -22.05 -5.67 -30.90
N LEU A 652 -23.11 -5.37 -30.13
CA LEU A 652 -22.97 -4.55 -28.93
C LEU A 652 -22.36 -5.29 -27.74
N GLN A 653 -22.60 -6.59 -27.63
CA GLN A 653 -21.92 -7.40 -26.63
C GLN A 653 -20.43 -7.50 -26.93
N ASP A 654 -20.06 -7.72 -28.20
CA ASP A 654 -18.67 -7.78 -28.66
C ASP A 654 -17.96 -6.43 -28.49
N ALA A 655 -18.65 -5.31 -28.79
CA ALA A 655 -18.10 -3.97 -28.55
C ALA A 655 -17.90 -3.69 -27.06
N ARG A 656 -18.81 -4.12 -26.18
CA ARG A 656 -18.64 -3.99 -24.72
C ARG A 656 -17.47 -4.84 -24.22
N ALA A 657 -17.41 -6.11 -24.64
CA ALA A 657 -16.36 -7.04 -24.23
C ALA A 657 -14.99 -6.57 -24.71
N THR A 658 -14.88 -6.11 -25.96
CA THR A 658 -13.65 -5.54 -26.52
C THR A 658 -13.23 -4.30 -25.74
N ARG A 659 -14.15 -3.37 -25.48
CA ARG A 659 -13.85 -2.18 -24.69
C ARG A 659 -13.36 -2.54 -23.29
N GLU A 660 -14.07 -3.42 -22.58
CA GLU A 660 -13.70 -3.84 -21.23
C GLU A 660 -12.34 -4.56 -21.18
N SER A 661 -12.08 -5.50 -22.12
CA SER A 661 -10.80 -6.19 -22.22
C SER A 661 -9.65 -5.21 -22.41
N LEU A 662 -9.81 -4.28 -23.35
CA LEU A 662 -8.80 -3.27 -23.64
C LEU A 662 -8.56 -2.35 -22.44
N GLU A 663 -9.61 -1.89 -21.73
CA GLU A 663 -9.44 -1.10 -20.50
C GLU A 663 -8.65 -1.87 -19.43
N SER A 664 -8.94 -3.16 -19.24
CA SER A 664 -8.22 -4.00 -18.30
C SER A 664 -6.75 -4.23 -18.70
N GLU A 665 -6.48 -4.48 -19.98
CA GLU A 665 -5.11 -4.58 -20.51
C GLU A 665 -4.33 -3.27 -20.33
N ALA A 666 -4.98 -2.12 -20.56
CA ALA A 666 -4.35 -0.81 -20.40
C ALA A 666 -4.01 -0.52 -18.93
N GLU A 667 -4.91 -0.86 -18.01
CA GLU A 667 -4.64 -0.73 -16.57
C GLU A 667 -3.53 -1.69 -16.10
N LEU A 668 -3.44 -2.90 -16.65
CA LEU A 668 -2.34 -3.82 -16.37
C LEU A 668 -1.00 -3.26 -16.88
N LYS A 669 -0.96 -2.73 -18.10
CA LYS A 669 0.25 -2.09 -18.64
C LYS A 669 0.64 -0.85 -17.84
N ARG A 670 -0.34 -0.01 -17.45
CA ARG A 670 -0.12 1.14 -16.55
C ARG A 670 0.50 0.71 -15.23
N LEU A 671 -0.01 -0.36 -14.62
CA LEU A 671 0.53 -0.90 -13.37
C LEU A 671 2.00 -1.29 -13.52
N ILE A 672 2.35 -2.06 -14.56
CA ILE A 672 3.73 -2.48 -14.84
C ILE A 672 4.64 -1.27 -15.06
N LEU A 673 4.20 -0.29 -15.85
CA LEU A 673 4.98 0.94 -16.10
C LEU A 673 5.19 1.76 -14.83
N VAL A 674 4.15 1.93 -14.00
CA VAL A 674 4.24 2.63 -12.71
C VAL A 674 5.18 1.89 -11.77
N ARG A 675 5.08 0.55 -11.70
CA ARG A 675 5.94 -0.31 -10.89
C ARG A 675 7.40 -0.14 -11.29
N ASP A 676 7.71 -0.21 -12.57
CA ASP A 676 9.09 -0.04 -13.05
C ASP A 676 9.59 1.39 -12.82
N ALA A 677 8.72 2.39 -12.99
CA ALA A 677 9.05 3.77 -12.73
C ALA A 677 9.33 4.03 -11.23
N ILE A 678 8.58 3.42 -10.30
CA ILE A 678 8.88 3.46 -8.86
C ILE A 678 10.25 2.85 -8.59
N GLN A 679 10.57 1.69 -9.17
CA GLN A 679 11.86 1.05 -8.96
C GLN A 679 13.02 1.86 -9.57
N ALA A 680 12.85 2.44 -10.75
CA ALA A 680 13.84 3.30 -11.38
C ALA A 680 14.03 4.64 -10.63
N SER A 681 12.97 5.19 -10.03
CA SER A 681 13.03 6.45 -9.28
C SER A 681 13.43 6.23 -7.83
N ASP A 682 12.51 5.73 -7.02
CA ASP A 682 12.66 5.54 -5.59
C ASP A 682 13.71 4.44 -5.29
N GLY A 683 13.67 3.33 -6.05
CA GLY A 683 14.59 2.20 -5.87
C GLY A 683 16.05 2.58 -6.12
N LEU A 684 16.39 3.23 -7.24
CA LEU A 684 17.76 3.69 -7.51
C LEU A 684 18.25 4.68 -6.46
N ARG A 685 17.40 5.63 -6.04
CA ARG A 685 17.75 6.61 -5.00
C ARG A 685 17.98 5.95 -3.65
N ALA A 686 17.12 5.02 -3.25
CA ALA A 686 17.28 4.28 -2.00
C ALA A 686 18.59 3.48 -2.00
N THR A 687 18.82 2.72 -3.06
CA THR A 687 20.00 1.88 -3.19
C THR A 687 21.30 2.71 -3.31
N ASN A 688 21.25 3.92 -3.87
CA ASN A 688 22.39 4.84 -3.89
C ASN A 688 22.92 5.16 -2.48
N TYR A 689 22.03 5.20 -1.48
CA TYR A 689 22.42 5.50 -0.10
C TYR A 689 22.84 4.27 0.71
N ARG A 690 22.47 3.06 0.27
CA ARG A 690 22.64 1.81 1.03
C ARG A 690 23.09 0.65 0.12
N PRO A 691 24.25 0.74 -0.57
CA PRO A 691 24.72 -0.37 -1.38
C PRO A 691 25.15 -1.55 -0.50
N THR A 692 25.01 -2.76 -1.01
CA THR A 692 25.49 -3.95 -0.31
C THR A 692 27.00 -4.13 -0.46
N ALA A 693 27.64 -4.57 0.62
CA ALA A 693 29.09 -4.64 0.80
C ALA A 693 29.90 -5.19 -0.38
N TRP A 694 29.53 -6.37 -0.89
CA TRP A 694 30.34 -7.06 -1.90
C TRP A 694 30.20 -6.48 -3.30
N TRP A 695 29.26 -5.56 -3.54
CA TRP A 695 29.11 -4.95 -4.85
C TRP A 695 30.41 -4.28 -5.28
N LEU A 696 31.02 -3.51 -4.38
CA LEU A 696 32.24 -2.76 -4.65
C LEU A 696 33.39 -3.66 -5.14
N PRO A 697 33.82 -4.67 -4.37
CA PRO A 697 34.90 -5.56 -4.83
C PRO A 697 34.47 -6.50 -5.96
N MET A 698 33.17 -6.84 -6.12
CA MET A 698 32.71 -7.67 -7.25
C MET A 698 32.73 -6.89 -8.57
N VAL A 699 32.27 -5.65 -8.57
CA VAL A 699 32.16 -4.79 -9.77
C VAL A 699 33.51 -4.19 -10.13
N SER A 700 34.28 -3.76 -9.12
CA SER A 700 35.58 -3.10 -9.27
C SER A 700 36.62 -3.79 -8.37
N PRO A 701 37.11 -5.00 -8.76
CA PRO A 701 38.14 -5.70 -8.02
C PRO A 701 39.46 -4.92 -7.88
N ASP A 702 39.70 -3.95 -8.78
CA ASP A 702 40.82 -3.00 -8.75
C ASP A 702 40.64 -1.85 -7.73
N GLY A 703 39.50 -1.84 -7.03
CA GLY A 703 39.18 -0.90 -5.96
C GLY A 703 38.87 0.53 -6.42
N LYS A 704 38.77 0.80 -7.74
CA LYS A 704 38.44 2.14 -8.25
C LYS A 704 37.10 2.64 -7.71
N TRP A 705 36.08 1.80 -7.72
CA TRP A 705 34.75 2.21 -7.26
C TRP A 705 34.78 2.63 -5.79
N PHE A 706 35.43 1.86 -4.92
CA PHE A 706 35.57 2.20 -3.50
C PHE A 706 36.39 3.49 -3.27
N ARG A 707 37.46 3.70 -4.04
CA ARG A 707 38.24 4.95 -3.97
C ARG A 707 37.35 6.13 -4.36
N ASN A 708 36.70 6.09 -5.52
CA ASN A 708 35.82 7.15 -5.99
C ASN A 708 34.69 7.44 -4.98
N LEU A 709 34.10 6.39 -4.40
CA LEU A 709 33.08 6.51 -3.36
C LEU A 709 33.63 7.27 -2.14
N THR A 710 34.81 6.88 -1.66
CA THR A 710 35.47 7.50 -0.50
C THR A 710 35.76 8.98 -0.74
N GLU A 711 36.24 9.33 -1.94
CA GLU A 711 36.64 10.69 -2.30
C GLU A 711 35.44 11.63 -2.50
N THR A 712 34.33 11.09 -3.01
CA THR A 712 33.08 11.82 -3.26
C THR A 712 32.11 11.80 -2.07
N THR A 713 32.35 10.95 -1.05
CA THR A 713 31.51 10.90 0.15
C THR A 713 31.43 12.27 0.79
N GLN A 714 30.20 12.74 1.02
CA GLN A 714 29.93 13.97 1.75
C GLN A 714 29.62 13.63 3.20
N ALA A 715 30.04 14.46 4.13
CA ALA A 715 29.64 14.34 5.53
C ALA A 715 29.07 15.64 6.09
N ARG A 716 28.20 15.51 7.09
CA ARG A 716 27.70 16.62 7.93
C ARG A 716 27.57 16.18 9.39
N ILE A 717 27.78 17.13 10.29
CA ILE A 717 27.52 16.94 11.72
C ILE A 717 26.02 17.17 11.96
N GLU A 718 25.37 16.24 12.65
CA GLU A 718 23.98 16.35 13.06
C GLU A 718 23.92 16.43 14.59
N ALA A 719 23.38 17.53 15.10
CA ALA A 719 23.17 17.72 16.53
C ALA A 719 22.06 16.80 17.05
N LEU A 720 22.17 16.39 18.30
CA LEU A 720 21.20 15.55 19.01
C LEU A 720 20.46 16.29 20.08
#